data_AF-A0AAU5H7C1-F1
#
_entry.id   AF-A0AAU5H7C1-F1
#
_cell.length_a   1.000
_cell.length_b   1.000
_cell.length_c   1.000
_cell.angle_alpha   90.00
_cell.angle_beta   90.00
_cell.angle_gamma   90.00
#
_symmetry.space_group_name_H-M   'P 1'
#
loop_
_entity.id
_entity.type
_entity.pdbx_description
1 polymer ?
#
loop_
_entity_poly.entity_id
_entity_poly.type
_entity_poly.pdbx_seq_one_letter_code
_entity_poly.pdbx_strand_id
1 'polypeptide(L)'
;MQVTRQRRINEKKNVNLFGRHLGRRTLLVTTGIAVALGVTGTAVASTYQFGTQQVGQTTANGQVISSDQYINPYGTRTVVNDGKIMSSTVSPDGTRLAASVADGDASLIVMDLTTGQVKQKVGTNAADDLRISSGSVGQEGPTYSPDGKQLWLGQANGYTRFTVNADGTLAAPTAVPIAADGAKQALVGAAVFSADGSTVYSAVNGQNKVVAIDAATGTVKQSWAVGNAPRGIALVGGKLYVSNEGGRPAKAGDTTINSYGTDVVANPKTGAATTGTVSVIDTADPSAAVGTIDVGLHPTAVYASKGTVFVTNTADNNVSVIDTRKDKVVQTIATQPWPEASVGYEPNAVTLTDDGRLLVTLGRANAVAVYRYTSPQQPARYVGLLPTDYFPSEITTVGKQVVVTNTRGIDALRPDAAGHNTHDTTSSLTQFTLPSDLVVRSQTARVFKQNGWTAGSVRTAKGKSHTKAVPVPKRIGDPSTIKHVFLLVKENRTYDQVFGDLPQGDGDSSLTQFGENVTPNQHALAQQFGLYDNFYDIGTNSAEGHNWLMQSDNPEYTESSAGEYTRSYDTENDVLGHQKTGFIWTGAQAAGKTVKDFGEFQSLETKPAGASWQNLYCDSKNMAATGARTAYPIKTGSAIPSLNDVSVQGFPLFDLNVPDIYKEQIWQQDFDKNGPANLNMFWFSNDHTGGPANAAAEVADNDLAVGRMVDKITHSKYWKDSAIFVVEDDSQAGLDHVDGHRAPVQVISPYAQHGTVDAHYYSQITMVRTVEQILGIHPMNQLDSAATPMYGAFTRKADDTPFTAVPNRTSLTLGVSPQPSCGSDTPAAQDTKAAAAPTTVTVPAAEKKVAARWKTWASHQRLTGPNAVPDYANPAQMNRYTWYQTHNWTKPYPGESEIYAPDDVPGAYLPSSESDG
;
A
#
# COMPACT_ATOMS: atom_id res chain seq x y z
N MET A 1 25.43 19.95 7.77
CA MET A 1 26.83 20.25 7.37
C MET A 1 27.73 20.30 8.61
N GLN A 2 28.35 19.19 9.02
CA GLN A 2 29.33 19.17 10.12
C GLN A 2 30.73 19.41 9.55
N VAL A 3 31.49 20.34 10.14
CA VAL A 3 32.83 20.71 9.66
C VAL A 3 33.88 19.74 10.20
N THR A 4 34.28 18.78 9.37
CA THR A 4 35.34 17.81 9.68
C THR A 4 36.72 18.48 9.69
N ARG A 5 37.28 18.75 10.87
CA ARG A 5 38.70 19.16 11.00
C ARG A 5 39.63 17.95 11.07
N GLN A 6 40.39 17.71 10.00
CA GLN A 6 41.53 16.81 10.04
C GLN A 6 42.68 17.38 10.89
N ARG A 7 43.35 16.53 11.67
CA ARG A 7 44.75 16.70 12.08
C ARG A 7 45.46 15.34 11.99
N ARG A 8 46.61 15.31 11.32
CA ARG A 8 47.45 14.11 11.23
C ARG A 8 48.34 13.97 12.47
N ILE A 9 48.29 12.78 13.06
CA ILE A 9 49.40 11.92 13.53
C ILE A 9 50.58 12.60 14.27
N ASN A 10 50.84 12.12 15.48
CA ASN A 10 52.22 11.85 15.92
C ASN A 10 52.26 10.54 16.71
N GLU A 11 53.39 9.83 16.68
CA GLU A 11 53.48 8.38 16.94
C GLU A 11 54.21 8.01 18.27
N LYS A 12 54.02 6.78 18.77
CA LYS A 12 54.76 6.06 19.85
C LYS A 12 54.53 6.56 21.30
N LYS A 13 54.21 5.71 22.29
CA LYS A 13 54.84 4.41 22.66
C LYS A 13 53.89 3.46 23.42
N ASN A 14 54.19 2.16 23.37
CA ASN A 14 53.63 1.14 24.26
C ASN A 14 54.30 1.15 25.65
N VAL A 15 53.52 0.96 26.71
CA VAL A 15 53.95 0.31 27.97
C VAL A 15 52.79 -0.55 28.48
N ASN A 16 53.10 -1.78 28.91
CA ASN A 16 52.15 -2.75 29.47
C ASN A 16 52.74 -3.29 30.78
N LEU A 17 51.98 -3.33 31.87
CA LEU A 17 52.41 -3.96 33.14
C LEU A 17 51.22 -4.25 34.08
N PHE A 18 51.30 -5.40 34.76
CA PHE A 18 50.24 -6.01 35.59
C PHE A 18 50.19 -5.47 37.02
N GLY A 19 49.03 -5.61 37.69
CA GLY A 19 48.89 -5.50 39.15
C GLY A 19 47.50 -5.92 39.67
N ARG A 20 47.43 -7.01 40.46
CA ARG A 20 46.18 -7.57 41.05
C ARG A 20 45.78 -6.91 42.37
N HIS A 21 44.54 -7.10 42.82
CA HIS A 21 44.26 -7.60 44.18
C HIS A 21 42.91 -8.37 44.28
N LEU A 22 42.83 -9.37 45.15
CA LEU A 22 41.65 -10.21 45.45
C LEU A 22 40.98 -9.81 46.77
N GLY A 23 39.69 -10.11 46.93
CA GLY A 23 38.97 -10.15 48.21
C GLY A 23 37.88 -11.23 48.24
N ARG A 24 37.90 -12.13 49.24
CA ARG A 24 37.03 -13.33 49.38
C ARG A 24 35.72 -13.05 50.14
N ARG A 25 34.70 -13.89 49.90
CA ARG A 25 33.73 -14.54 50.84
C ARG A 25 32.68 -15.30 50.01
N THR A 26 32.03 -16.40 50.41
CA THR A 26 32.34 -17.57 51.26
C THR A 26 31.39 -18.69 50.79
N LEU A 27 31.81 -19.95 50.75
CA LEU A 27 30.96 -21.08 50.35
C LEU A 27 30.34 -21.76 51.61
N LEU A 28 29.08 -22.18 51.53
CA LEU A 28 28.49 -23.18 52.43
C LEU A 28 27.54 -24.09 51.64
N VAL A 29 27.49 -25.36 52.02
CA VAL A 29 27.10 -26.50 51.17
C VAL A 29 25.82 -27.18 51.72
N THR A 30 25.24 -28.05 50.87
CA THR A 30 24.26 -29.14 51.11
C THR A 30 22.78 -28.80 51.01
N THR A 31 21.88 -29.71 50.57
CA THR A 31 21.96 -30.86 49.64
C THR A 31 20.51 -31.25 49.28
N GLY A 32 20.20 -31.65 48.03
CA GLY A 32 18.85 -32.14 47.72
C GLY A 32 18.61 -32.62 46.28
N ILE A 33 18.92 -33.90 46.02
CA ILE A 33 18.32 -34.80 45.02
C ILE A 33 18.13 -34.23 43.59
N ALA A 34 19.04 -34.61 42.69
CA ALA A 34 18.83 -34.51 41.26
C ALA A 34 18.07 -35.75 40.74
N VAL A 35 16.86 -35.56 40.21
CA VAL A 35 16.23 -36.51 39.28
C VAL A 35 16.41 -35.97 37.87
N ALA A 36 17.03 -36.77 37.00
CA ALA A 36 17.28 -36.38 35.62
C ALA A 36 16.02 -36.51 34.77
N LEU A 37 15.54 -35.39 34.24
CA LEU A 37 14.77 -35.37 32.98
C LEU A 37 15.49 -34.41 32.04
N GLY A 38 16.00 -34.95 30.93
CA GLY A 38 16.73 -34.18 29.94
C GLY A 38 15.80 -33.34 29.08
N VAL A 39 15.95 -32.02 29.13
CA VAL A 39 15.39 -31.10 28.13
C VAL A 39 16.52 -30.25 27.56
N THR A 40 17.42 -30.90 26.82
CA THR A 40 18.21 -30.23 25.78
C THR A 40 17.40 -30.26 24.49
N GLY A 41 16.42 -29.38 24.39
CA GLY A 41 15.48 -29.28 23.27
C GLY A 41 15.16 -27.82 23.02
N THR A 42 15.62 -27.31 21.87
CA THR A 42 15.42 -25.96 21.37
C THR A 42 14.00 -25.43 21.55
N ALA A 43 13.82 -24.46 22.46
CA ALA A 43 12.75 -23.49 22.31
C ALA A 43 13.04 -22.69 21.02
N VAL A 44 12.29 -22.97 19.94
CA VAL A 44 12.38 -22.23 18.68
C VAL A 44 11.69 -20.89 18.89
N ALA A 45 12.51 -19.96 19.36
CA ALA A 45 12.15 -18.66 19.86
C ALA A 45 12.25 -17.63 18.70
N SER A 46 11.28 -17.62 17.77
CA SER A 46 11.37 -16.79 16.54
C SER A 46 10.08 -16.58 15.72
N THR A 47 9.11 -15.81 16.25
CA THR A 47 7.94 -15.18 15.54
C THR A 47 7.31 -14.05 16.41
N TYR A 48 8.11 -13.41 17.27
CA TYR A 48 7.65 -13.08 18.63
C TYR A 48 6.66 -11.95 18.86
N GLN A 49 6.50 -10.96 17.97
CA GLN A 49 5.74 -9.76 18.34
C GLN A 49 4.23 -10.06 18.46
N PHE A 50 3.69 -10.74 17.46
CA PHE A 50 2.27 -11.08 17.36
C PHE A 50 2.03 -12.55 17.73
N GLY A 51 2.97 -13.46 17.43
CA GLY A 51 2.75 -14.89 17.68
C GLY A 51 1.61 -15.39 16.79
N THR A 52 0.53 -15.90 17.38
CA THR A 52 -0.69 -16.34 16.68
C THR A 52 -1.87 -15.38 16.91
N GLN A 53 -1.59 -14.08 16.97
CA GLN A 53 -2.63 -13.04 17.04
C GLN A 53 -3.16 -12.76 15.64
N GLN A 54 -4.42 -12.33 15.55
CA GLN A 54 -5.09 -11.94 14.30
C GLN A 54 -5.26 -10.41 14.25
N VAL A 55 -5.37 -9.85 13.05
CA VAL A 55 -5.78 -8.45 12.84
C VAL A 55 -7.12 -8.18 13.56
N GLY A 56 -7.30 -6.96 14.08
CA GLY A 56 -8.45 -6.59 14.91
C GLY A 56 -8.42 -7.11 16.35
N GLN A 57 -7.59 -8.12 16.67
CA GLN A 57 -7.51 -8.63 18.04
C GLN A 57 -6.96 -7.57 19.01
N THR A 58 -7.73 -7.26 20.05
CA THR A 58 -7.28 -6.36 21.12
C THR A 58 -6.48 -7.10 22.19
N THR A 59 -5.26 -6.66 22.43
CA THR A 59 -4.30 -7.28 23.36
C THR A 59 -3.81 -6.30 24.43
N ALA A 60 -2.97 -6.77 25.36
CA ALA A 60 -2.27 -5.91 26.33
C ALA A 60 -1.27 -4.91 25.70
N ASN A 61 -0.95 -5.06 24.40
CA ASN A 61 -0.09 -4.14 23.66
C ASN A 61 -0.91 -3.08 22.88
N GLY A 62 -2.15 -3.41 22.53
CA GLY A 62 -3.02 -2.66 21.63
C GLY A 62 -3.83 -3.61 20.75
N GLN A 63 -4.65 -3.05 19.86
CA GLN A 63 -5.30 -3.76 18.76
C GLN A 63 -4.27 -4.03 17.66
N VAL A 64 -4.22 -5.25 17.14
CA VAL A 64 -3.36 -5.62 15.99
C VAL A 64 -3.94 -5.01 14.71
N ILE A 65 -3.06 -4.52 13.84
CA ILE A 65 -3.39 -4.07 12.48
C ILE A 65 -2.51 -4.79 11.44
N SER A 66 -2.96 -4.78 10.18
CA SER A 66 -2.38 -5.47 9.01
C SER A 66 -0.90 -5.14 8.74
N SER A 67 -0.44 -3.94 9.10
CA SER A 67 0.92 -3.44 8.83
C SER A 67 1.98 -3.72 9.91
N ASP A 68 2.02 -4.95 10.47
CA ASP A 68 3.01 -5.38 11.48
C ASP A 68 3.03 -4.52 12.77
N GLN A 69 1.89 -3.90 13.14
CA GLN A 69 1.81 -2.91 14.20
C GLN A 69 0.67 -3.14 15.21
N TYR A 70 0.76 -2.48 16.37
CA TYR A 70 -0.34 -2.36 17.34
C TYR A 70 -0.83 -0.92 17.46
N ILE A 71 -2.14 -0.67 17.42
CA ILE A 71 -2.73 0.63 17.73
C ILE A 71 -3.41 0.66 19.11
N ASN A 72 -3.24 1.78 19.80
CA ASN A 72 -3.79 2.05 21.13
C ASN A 72 -3.51 3.54 21.38
N PRO A 73 -4.47 4.44 21.12
CA PRO A 73 -4.22 5.87 21.02
C PRO A 73 -4.08 6.51 22.40
N TYR A 74 -3.49 7.70 22.47
CA TYR A 74 -3.53 8.55 23.65
C TYR A 74 -4.77 9.46 23.59
N GLY A 75 -5.70 9.28 24.51
CA GLY A 75 -6.95 10.05 24.57
C GLY A 75 -8.18 9.18 24.29
N THR A 76 -9.20 9.80 23.70
CA THR A 76 -10.42 9.11 23.26
C THR A 76 -10.36 8.84 21.76
N ARG A 77 -10.80 7.64 21.36
CA ARG A 77 -11.03 7.23 19.97
C ARG A 77 -12.52 7.35 19.65
N THR A 78 -12.84 7.90 18.48
CA THR A 78 -14.16 7.80 17.84
C THR A 78 -13.93 7.15 16.48
N VAL A 79 -14.50 5.96 16.25
CA VAL A 79 -14.41 5.26 14.95
C VAL A 79 -15.50 5.81 14.03
N VAL A 80 -15.15 5.96 12.75
CA VAL A 80 -16.04 6.35 11.66
C VAL A 80 -16.13 5.15 10.71
N ASN A 81 -17.33 4.57 10.60
CA ASN A 81 -17.61 3.38 9.81
C ASN A 81 -18.03 3.74 8.37
N ASP A 82 -17.36 4.74 7.79
CA ASP A 82 -17.75 5.38 6.52
C ASP A 82 -16.52 5.59 5.62
N GLY A 83 -15.68 4.56 5.54
CA GLY A 83 -14.46 4.57 4.75
C GLY A 83 -13.31 5.35 5.38
N LYS A 84 -12.31 5.64 4.53
CA LYS A 84 -11.09 6.40 4.82
C LYS A 84 -11.40 7.89 4.94
N ILE A 85 -10.90 8.56 5.99
CA ILE A 85 -10.84 10.04 6.02
C ILE A 85 -9.59 10.45 5.23
N MET A 86 -9.78 11.10 4.09
CA MET A 86 -8.67 11.52 3.23
C MET A 86 -7.98 12.76 3.81
N SER A 87 -8.75 13.77 4.21
CA SER A 87 -8.29 14.90 5.03
C SER A 87 -9.48 15.58 5.72
N SER A 88 -9.21 16.49 6.67
CA SER A 88 -10.24 17.13 7.49
C SER A 88 -9.88 18.55 7.93
N THR A 89 -10.90 19.35 8.24
CA THR A 89 -10.75 20.72 8.76
C THR A 89 -11.78 20.99 9.84
N VAL A 90 -11.34 21.62 10.93
CA VAL A 90 -12.21 22.07 12.02
C VAL A 90 -12.85 23.41 11.67
N SER A 91 -14.14 23.57 11.99
CA SER A 91 -14.88 24.81 11.76
C SER A 91 -14.29 26.00 12.52
N PRO A 92 -14.42 27.25 12.04
CA PRO A 92 -13.82 28.43 12.70
C PRO A 92 -14.29 28.69 14.13
N ASP A 93 -15.45 28.17 14.53
CA ASP A 93 -15.97 28.23 15.91
C ASP A 93 -15.45 27.10 16.82
N GLY A 94 -14.74 26.12 16.26
CA GLY A 94 -14.20 24.95 16.96
C GLY A 94 -15.22 23.87 17.32
N THR A 95 -16.46 23.92 16.82
CA THR A 95 -17.53 22.99 17.26
C THR A 95 -17.76 21.80 16.31
N ARG A 96 -17.24 21.85 15.08
CA ARG A 96 -17.42 20.82 14.04
C ARG A 96 -16.10 20.42 13.40
N LEU A 97 -16.10 19.23 12.81
CA LEU A 97 -15.11 18.77 11.85
C LEU A 97 -15.81 18.50 10.53
N ALA A 98 -15.29 19.00 9.42
CA ALA A 98 -15.65 18.54 8.09
C ALA A 98 -14.50 17.66 7.57
N ALA A 99 -14.81 16.47 7.04
CA ALA A 99 -13.79 15.54 6.53
C ALA A 99 -14.22 14.99 5.17
N SER A 100 -13.31 15.04 4.18
CA SER A 100 -13.48 14.28 2.95
C SER A 100 -13.29 12.80 3.25
N VAL A 101 -14.13 11.96 2.63
CA VAL A 101 -14.09 10.50 2.81
C VAL A 101 -14.14 9.77 1.47
N ALA A 102 -13.51 8.59 1.41
CA ALA A 102 -13.48 7.64 0.30
C ALA A 102 -13.58 6.21 0.86
N ASP A 103 -13.79 5.17 0.03
CA ASP A 103 -14.12 3.79 0.46
C ASP A 103 -15.40 3.65 1.34
N GLY A 104 -16.21 4.72 1.46
CA GLY A 104 -17.49 4.79 2.18
C GLY A 104 -18.63 5.32 1.29
N ASP A 105 -19.88 5.29 1.76
CA ASP A 105 -21.02 5.66 0.89
C ASP A 105 -21.15 7.17 0.63
N ALA A 106 -20.43 7.98 1.39
CA ALA A 106 -20.33 9.43 1.28
C ALA A 106 -18.98 9.89 0.68
N SER A 107 -18.93 11.18 0.30
CA SER A 107 -17.71 11.91 -0.10
C SER A 107 -17.27 12.95 0.95
N LEU A 108 -18.18 13.37 1.82
CA LEU A 108 -17.93 14.37 2.86
C LEU A 108 -18.83 14.11 4.07
N ILE A 109 -18.24 14.06 5.25
CA ILE A 109 -18.96 14.01 6.53
C ILE A 109 -18.77 15.28 7.33
N VAL A 110 -19.81 15.70 8.06
CA VAL A 110 -19.72 16.73 9.10
C VAL A 110 -19.95 16.09 10.45
N MET A 111 -18.97 16.21 11.36
CA MET A 111 -19.03 15.65 12.71
C MET A 111 -19.15 16.75 13.77
N ASP A 112 -19.84 16.45 14.86
CA ASP A 112 -19.85 17.26 16.07
C ASP A 112 -18.67 16.86 16.99
N LEU A 113 -17.75 17.80 17.24
CA LEU A 113 -16.51 17.53 17.98
C LEU A 113 -16.70 17.28 19.49
N THR A 114 -17.90 17.54 20.03
CA THR A 114 -18.22 17.35 21.45
C THR A 114 -18.80 15.95 21.71
N THR A 115 -19.57 15.43 20.75
CA THR A 115 -20.27 14.14 20.83
C THR A 115 -19.62 13.03 20.00
N GLY A 116 -18.73 13.39 19.06
CA GLY A 116 -18.13 12.47 18.10
C GLY A 116 -19.09 11.97 17.02
N GLN A 117 -20.34 12.44 16.99
CA GLN A 117 -21.35 11.94 16.05
C GLN A 117 -21.21 12.59 14.68
N VAL A 118 -21.37 11.78 13.61
CA VAL A 118 -21.64 12.29 12.26
C VAL A 118 -23.02 12.95 12.29
N LYS A 119 -23.05 14.25 12.00
CA LYS A 119 -24.26 15.07 11.89
C LYS A 119 -24.89 15.05 10.51
N GLN A 120 -24.09 14.80 9.48
CA GLN A 120 -24.51 14.84 8.08
C GLN A 120 -23.51 14.07 7.20
N LYS A 121 -24.04 13.28 6.26
CA LYS A 121 -23.33 12.73 5.10
C LYS A 121 -23.63 13.52 3.83
N VAL A 122 -22.65 13.65 2.96
CA VAL A 122 -22.78 14.29 1.64
C VAL A 122 -22.07 13.42 0.61
N GLY A 123 -22.78 13.02 -0.45
CA GLY A 123 -22.26 12.11 -1.46
C GLY A 123 -23.16 12.02 -2.70
N THR A 124 -22.96 10.99 -3.52
CA THR A 124 -23.74 10.76 -4.75
C THR A 124 -24.94 9.84 -4.54
N ASN A 125 -25.01 9.16 -3.39
CA ASN A 125 -25.99 8.15 -3.06
C ASN A 125 -27.38 8.79 -2.85
N ALA A 126 -28.43 8.02 -3.09
CA ALA A 126 -29.80 8.45 -2.80
C ALA A 126 -30.11 8.42 -1.29
N ALA A 127 -29.29 7.73 -0.49
CA ALA A 127 -29.40 7.65 0.97
C ALA A 127 -28.73 8.81 1.73
N ASP A 128 -27.90 9.62 1.07
CA ASP A 128 -27.17 10.74 1.70
C ASP A 128 -28.10 11.88 2.12
N ASP A 129 -27.78 12.57 3.22
CA ASP A 129 -28.54 13.74 3.70
C ASP A 129 -28.52 14.90 2.70
N LEU A 130 -27.44 15.03 1.94
CA LEU A 130 -27.30 16.02 0.87
C LEU A 130 -26.55 15.43 -0.33
N ARG A 131 -27.16 15.55 -1.51
CA ARG A 131 -26.63 14.96 -2.74
C ARG A 131 -25.75 15.93 -3.54
N ILE A 132 -24.63 15.43 -4.05
CA ILE A 132 -23.72 16.07 -5.02
C ILE A 132 -23.64 15.26 -6.31
N SER A 133 -23.05 15.84 -7.37
CA SER A 133 -23.04 15.26 -8.73
C SER A 133 -21.83 14.36 -9.03
N SER A 134 -20.73 14.52 -8.30
CA SER A 134 -19.52 13.70 -8.42
C SER A 134 -19.12 13.22 -7.03
N GLY A 135 -18.68 11.97 -6.92
CA GLY A 135 -18.23 11.35 -5.67
C GLY A 135 -16.77 11.59 -5.34
N SER A 136 -15.98 12.10 -6.31
CA SER A 136 -14.54 12.35 -6.12
C SER A 136 -14.28 13.37 -5.01
N VAL A 137 -13.25 13.12 -4.21
CA VAL A 137 -12.66 14.10 -3.31
C VAL A 137 -11.31 14.59 -3.86
N GLY A 138 -10.53 15.27 -3.04
CA GLY A 138 -9.13 15.58 -3.30
C GLY A 138 -8.27 15.14 -2.12
N GLN A 139 -6.95 15.10 -2.34
CA GLN A 139 -5.95 14.66 -1.35
C GLN A 139 -5.78 15.60 -0.13
N GLU A 140 -6.64 16.63 -0.01
CA GLU A 140 -6.55 17.73 0.95
C GLU A 140 -7.95 18.16 1.45
N GLY A 141 -7.98 18.78 2.62
CA GLY A 141 -9.20 18.93 3.41
C GLY A 141 -10.20 19.98 2.90
N PRO A 142 -11.51 19.82 3.21
CA PRO A 142 -12.53 20.77 2.84
C PRO A 142 -12.33 22.11 3.57
N THR A 143 -12.33 23.23 2.85
CA THR A 143 -11.90 24.54 3.38
C THR A 143 -13.09 25.41 3.80
N TYR A 144 -13.15 25.83 5.06
CA TYR A 144 -14.14 26.81 5.55
C TYR A 144 -13.78 28.25 5.18
N SER A 145 -14.79 29.09 4.91
CA SER A 145 -14.59 30.55 4.85
C SER A 145 -14.23 31.12 6.24
N PRO A 146 -13.52 32.27 6.34
CA PRO A 146 -13.11 32.83 7.63
C PRO A 146 -14.28 33.20 8.56
N ASP A 147 -15.47 33.45 8.01
CA ASP A 147 -16.70 33.74 8.74
C ASP A 147 -17.56 32.48 9.04
N GLY A 148 -17.08 31.30 8.64
CA GLY A 148 -17.73 30.00 8.86
C GLY A 148 -18.99 29.75 8.04
N LYS A 149 -19.37 30.63 7.09
CA LYS A 149 -20.63 30.51 6.33
C LYS A 149 -20.53 29.70 5.04
N GLN A 150 -19.33 29.40 4.56
CA GLN A 150 -19.11 28.52 3.41
C GLN A 150 -18.16 27.39 3.78
N LEU A 151 -18.34 26.26 3.10
CA LEU A 151 -17.39 25.14 3.08
C LEU A 151 -17.14 24.77 1.62
N TRP A 152 -15.89 24.54 1.24
CA TRP A 152 -15.49 24.16 -0.12
C TRP A 152 -14.84 22.78 -0.09
N LEU A 153 -15.47 21.78 -0.71
CA LEU A 153 -14.94 20.42 -0.90
C LEU A 153 -14.16 20.37 -2.22
N GLY A 154 -12.90 19.95 -2.19
CA GLY A 154 -12.11 19.71 -3.40
C GLY A 154 -12.59 18.46 -4.14
N GLN A 155 -12.63 18.53 -5.48
CA GLN A 155 -13.03 17.44 -6.37
C GLN A 155 -12.14 17.46 -7.64
N ALA A 156 -12.18 16.39 -8.45
CA ALA A 156 -11.29 16.24 -9.61
C ALA A 156 -11.30 17.44 -10.60
N ASN A 157 -12.45 18.10 -10.76
CA ASN A 157 -12.64 19.21 -11.72
C ASN A 157 -12.83 20.60 -11.08
N GLY A 158 -12.50 20.77 -9.79
CA GLY A 158 -12.64 22.05 -9.08
C GLY A 158 -13.15 21.84 -7.66
N TYR A 159 -14.15 22.61 -7.24
CA TYR A 159 -14.74 22.49 -5.90
C TYR A 159 -16.26 22.36 -5.95
N THR A 160 -16.84 21.70 -4.95
CA THR A 160 -18.24 21.93 -4.57
C THR A 160 -18.31 22.84 -3.35
N ARG A 161 -18.94 24.01 -3.51
CA ARG A 161 -19.18 24.99 -2.43
C ARG A 161 -20.54 24.76 -1.79
N PHE A 162 -20.57 24.76 -0.47
CA PHE A 162 -21.77 24.67 0.37
C PHE A 162 -22.01 25.96 1.15
N THR A 163 -23.27 26.25 1.45
CA THR A 163 -23.67 27.17 2.52
C THR A 163 -23.67 26.41 3.84
N VAL A 164 -23.10 26.99 4.89
CA VAL A 164 -23.11 26.43 6.24
C VAL A 164 -24.24 27.06 7.04
N ASN A 165 -25.18 26.23 7.49
CA ASN A 165 -26.31 26.61 8.32
C ASN A 165 -25.88 26.90 9.76
N ALA A 166 -26.73 27.60 10.52
CA ALA A 166 -26.45 27.98 11.91
C ALA A 166 -26.26 26.81 12.89
N ASP A 167 -26.66 25.58 12.53
CA ASP A 167 -26.44 24.37 13.33
C ASP A 167 -25.18 23.58 12.91
N GLY A 168 -24.49 24.05 11.86
CA GLY A 168 -23.32 23.45 11.24
C GLY A 168 -23.60 22.51 10.06
N THR A 169 -24.86 22.28 9.67
CA THR A 169 -25.18 21.49 8.48
C THR A 169 -24.91 22.26 7.19
N LEU A 170 -24.72 21.52 6.10
CA LEU A 170 -24.44 22.01 4.76
C LEU A 170 -25.72 22.04 3.93
N ALA A 171 -25.84 23.05 3.07
CA ALA A 171 -26.93 23.21 2.11
C ALA A 171 -26.46 23.91 0.83
N ALA A 172 -27.34 23.93 -0.19
CA ALA A 172 -27.14 24.62 -1.47
C ALA A 172 -25.78 24.33 -2.17
N PRO A 173 -25.47 23.05 -2.46
CA PRO A 173 -24.25 22.68 -3.16
C PRO A 173 -24.17 23.39 -4.52
N THR A 174 -23.04 24.05 -4.77
CA THR A 174 -22.77 24.80 -5.99
C THR A 174 -21.41 24.38 -6.54
N ALA A 175 -21.36 23.84 -7.75
CA ALA A 175 -20.11 23.53 -8.42
C ALA A 175 -19.33 24.81 -8.77
N VAL A 176 -18.03 24.79 -8.52
CA VAL A 176 -17.05 25.83 -8.85
C VAL A 176 -15.97 25.17 -9.72
N PRO A 177 -16.20 25.07 -11.04
CA PRO A 177 -15.31 24.34 -11.93
C PRO A 177 -14.02 25.12 -12.22
N ILE A 178 -12.90 24.40 -12.32
CA ILE A 178 -11.65 24.90 -12.87
C ILE A 178 -11.45 24.19 -14.21
N ALA A 179 -11.31 24.98 -15.29
CA ALA A 179 -11.17 24.41 -16.63
C ALA A 179 -9.88 23.58 -16.75
N ALA A 180 -9.97 22.42 -17.41
CA ALA A 180 -8.84 21.56 -17.73
C ALA A 180 -7.79 22.27 -18.59
N ASP A 181 -6.52 21.89 -18.46
CA ASP A 181 -5.43 22.35 -19.31
C ASP A 181 -5.05 21.25 -20.32
N GLY A 182 -5.64 21.33 -21.51
CA GLY A 182 -5.56 20.27 -22.52
C GLY A 182 -6.25 19.00 -22.01
N ALA A 183 -5.46 17.95 -21.78
CA ALA A 183 -5.93 16.69 -21.22
C ALA A 183 -5.92 16.66 -19.67
N LYS A 184 -5.30 17.64 -19.00
CA LYS A 184 -5.10 17.61 -17.55
C LYS A 184 -6.29 18.22 -16.81
N GLN A 185 -6.98 17.41 -16.00
CA GLN A 185 -8.00 17.85 -15.06
C GLN A 185 -7.41 18.80 -14.01
N ALA A 186 -8.27 19.45 -13.21
CA ALA A 186 -7.81 20.40 -12.20
C ALA A 186 -7.07 19.70 -11.04
N LEU A 187 -7.66 18.64 -10.51
CA LEU A 187 -7.20 17.85 -9.37
C LEU A 187 -6.75 18.78 -8.24
N VAL A 188 -7.71 19.45 -7.60
CA VAL A 188 -7.40 20.52 -6.65
C VAL A 188 -6.78 19.95 -5.38
N GLY A 189 -5.71 20.61 -4.92
CA GLY A 189 -5.14 20.36 -3.60
C GLY A 189 -5.81 21.24 -2.55
N ALA A 190 -5.04 21.70 -1.58
CA ALA A 190 -5.54 22.58 -0.53
C ALA A 190 -5.95 23.96 -1.06
N ALA A 191 -6.89 24.58 -0.35
CA ALA A 191 -7.33 25.94 -0.56
C ALA A 191 -7.10 26.81 0.68
N VAL A 192 -6.95 28.12 0.48
CA VAL A 192 -6.92 29.11 1.56
C VAL A 192 -7.67 30.37 1.15
N PHE A 193 -8.53 30.87 2.03
CA PHE A 193 -9.22 32.14 1.82
C PHE A 193 -8.31 33.35 2.11
N SER A 194 -8.53 34.45 1.38
CA SER A 194 -8.11 35.77 1.81
C SER A 194 -8.76 36.16 3.14
N ALA A 195 -8.13 37.04 3.91
CA ALA A 195 -8.59 37.39 5.27
C ALA A 195 -9.98 38.06 5.32
N ASP A 196 -10.44 38.63 4.21
CA ASP A 196 -11.79 39.21 4.02
C ASP A 196 -12.80 38.20 3.46
N GLY A 197 -12.38 36.97 3.14
CA GLY A 197 -13.20 35.92 2.55
C GLY A 197 -13.58 36.13 1.07
N SER A 198 -13.04 37.16 0.39
CA SER A 198 -13.45 37.50 -0.99
C SER A 198 -12.79 36.63 -2.07
N THR A 199 -11.62 36.07 -1.79
CA THR A 199 -10.80 35.28 -2.72
C THR A 199 -10.44 33.94 -2.10
N VAL A 200 -10.55 32.85 -2.87
CA VAL A 200 -10.00 31.53 -2.54
C VAL A 200 -8.76 31.30 -3.39
N TYR A 201 -7.62 31.04 -2.77
CA TYR A 201 -6.41 30.61 -3.45
C TYR A 201 -6.33 29.08 -3.39
N SER A 202 -6.22 28.43 -4.54
CA SER A 202 -6.19 26.96 -4.66
C SER A 202 -4.85 26.51 -5.24
N ALA A 203 -4.26 25.49 -4.64
CA ALA A 203 -3.33 24.62 -5.35
C ALA A 203 -4.12 23.80 -6.39
N VAL A 204 -3.58 23.63 -7.60
CA VAL A 204 -4.21 22.91 -8.71
C VAL A 204 -3.21 21.86 -9.18
N ASN A 205 -3.23 20.70 -8.52
CA ASN A 205 -2.17 19.68 -8.58
C ASN A 205 -1.99 19.19 -10.02
N GLY A 206 -3.10 18.81 -10.66
CA GLY A 206 -3.11 18.27 -12.02
C GLY A 206 -2.55 19.22 -13.08
N GLN A 207 -2.55 20.53 -12.82
CA GLN A 207 -2.10 21.54 -13.79
C GLN A 207 -0.78 22.22 -13.44
N ASN A 208 -0.13 21.86 -12.32
CA ASN A 208 1.09 22.52 -11.81
C ASN A 208 0.91 24.05 -11.64
N LYS A 209 -0.25 24.45 -11.11
CA LYS A 209 -0.67 25.86 -10.96
C LYS A 209 -1.17 26.19 -9.57
N VAL A 210 -1.21 27.49 -9.29
CA VAL A 210 -2.06 28.11 -8.28
C VAL A 210 -3.06 29.02 -9.00
N VAL A 211 -4.30 29.07 -8.51
CA VAL A 211 -5.32 30.00 -9.01
C VAL A 211 -5.93 30.83 -7.89
N ALA A 212 -6.31 32.07 -8.21
CA ALA A 212 -7.12 32.93 -7.36
C ALA A 212 -8.57 32.93 -7.89
N ILE A 213 -9.52 32.49 -7.07
CA ILE A 213 -10.94 32.33 -7.39
C ILE A 213 -11.75 33.35 -6.60
N ASP A 214 -12.67 34.03 -7.26
CA ASP A 214 -13.67 34.89 -6.60
C ASP A 214 -14.65 34.03 -5.80
N ALA A 215 -14.67 34.19 -4.48
CA ALA A 215 -15.44 33.33 -3.57
C ALA A 215 -16.96 33.46 -3.79
N ALA A 216 -17.43 34.58 -4.33
CA ALA A 216 -18.85 34.80 -4.62
C ALA A 216 -19.25 34.18 -5.97
N THR A 217 -18.48 34.45 -7.04
CA THR A 217 -18.83 34.03 -8.40
C THR A 217 -18.24 32.70 -8.85
N GLY A 218 -17.28 32.13 -8.11
CA GLY A 218 -16.54 30.94 -8.51
C GLY A 218 -15.59 31.16 -9.69
N THR A 219 -15.33 32.41 -10.08
CA THR A 219 -14.55 32.72 -11.29
C THR A 219 -13.07 32.85 -10.97
N VAL A 220 -12.22 32.09 -11.67
CA VAL A 220 -10.76 32.29 -11.66
C VAL A 220 -10.43 33.69 -12.19
N LYS A 221 -9.76 34.51 -11.36
CA LYS A 221 -9.32 35.88 -11.68
C LYS A 221 -7.85 35.95 -12.08
N GLN A 222 -7.03 35.04 -11.56
CA GLN A 222 -5.59 34.99 -11.82
C GLN A 222 -5.07 33.56 -11.70
N SER A 223 -3.98 33.25 -12.42
CA SER A 223 -3.27 31.97 -12.31
C SER A 223 -1.75 32.19 -12.37
N TRP A 224 -1.03 31.36 -11.63
CA TRP A 224 0.43 31.28 -11.63
C TRP A 224 0.88 29.85 -11.88
N ALA A 225 1.90 29.67 -12.73
CA ALA A 225 2.62 28.40 -12.82
C ALA A 225 3.55 28.23 -11.60
N VAL A 226 3.58 27.04 -11.02
CA VAL A 226 4.36 26.72 -9.82
C VAL A 226 5.26 25.49 -10.06
N GLY A 227 5.65 24.77 -9.00
CA GLY A 227 6.36 23.50 -9.15
C GLY A 227 5.44 22.35 -9.56
N ASN A 228 6.00 21.14 -9.60
CA ASN A 228 5.28 19.94 -10.01
C ASN A 228 4.43 19.39 -8.85
N ALA A 229 3.18 19.03 -9.13
CA ALA A 229 2.21 18.53 -8.15
C ALA A 229 2.06 19.45 -6.91
N PRO A 230 1.51 20.67 -7.07
CA PRO A 230 1.24 21.56 -5.94
C PRO A 230 0.08 21.02 -5.08
N ARG A 231 0.31 20.89 -3.77
CA ARG A 231 -0.63 20.25 -2.83
C ARG A 231 -1.06 21.17 -1.68
N GLY A 232 -0.22 21.35 -0.66
CA GLY A 232 -0.53 22.18 0.51
C GLY A 232 -0.32 23.68 0.25
N ILE A 233 -1.15 24.54 0.85
CA ILE A 233 -1.07 26.01 0.71
C ILE A 233 -1.28 26.75 2.04
N ALA A 234 -0.48 27.80 2.28
CA ALA A 234 -0.72 28.75 3.37
C ALA A 234 -0.55 30.20 2.93
N LEU A 235 -1.47 31.07 3.34
CA LEU A 235 -1.40 32.52 3.17
C LEU A 235 -0.84 33.18 4.44
N VAL A 236 0.31 33.84 4.36
CA VAL A 236 0.90 34.59 5.48
C VAL A 236 1.62 35.85 5.01
N GLY A 237 1.31 36.99 5.63
CA GLY A 237 1.98 38.26 5.34
C GLY A 237 1.77 38.79 3.90
N GLY A 238 0.66 38.43 3.25
CA GLY A 238 0.40 38.78 1.84
C GLY A 238 1.10 37.88 0.82
N LYS A 239 1.67 36.74 1.26
CA LYS A 239 2.29 35.75 0.38
C LYS A 239 1.64 34.38 0.55
N LEU A 240 1.45 33.68 -0.56
CA LEU A 240 1.15 32.25 -0.57
C LEU A 240 2.47 31.48 -0.54
N TYR A 241 2.52 30.43 0.27
CA TYR A 241 3.55 29.40 0.25
C TYR A 241 2.86 28.10 -0.13
N VAL A 242 3.33 27.45 -1.19
CA VAL A 242 2.70 26.26 -1.79
C VAL A 242 3.73 25.16 -1.91
N SER A 243 3.48 24.01 -1.30
CA SER A 243 4.34 22.84 -1.46
C SER A 243 4.14 22.21 -2.83
N ASN A 244 5.22 21.74 -3.45
CA ASN A 244 5.21 21.03 -4.72
C ASN A 244 5.84 19.65 -4.52
N GLU A 245 5.03 18.58 -4.47
CA GLU A 245 5.45 17.22 -4.11
C GLU A 245 6.51 16.67 -5.07
N GLY A 246 6.27 16.82 -6.38
CA GLY A 246 7.21 16.51 -7.46
C GLY A 246 8.35 17.53 -7.62
N GLY A 247 8.41 18.52 -6.73
CA GLY A 247 9.49 19.50 -6.64
C GLY A 247 9.51 20.51 -7.78
N ARG A 248 10.68 20.72 -8.38
CA ARG A 248 10.86 21.72 -9.43
C ARG A 248 10.51 21.15 -10.82
N PRO A 249 10.12 21.99 -11.78
CA PRO A 249 10.07 21.58 -13.18
C PRO A 249 11.43 21.04 -13.65
N ALA A 250 11.37 20.03 -14.51
CA ALA A 250 12.55 19.43 -15.13
C ALA A 250 13.27 20.41 -16.06
N LYS A 251 14.57 20.16 -16.26
CA LYS A 251 15.48 20.93 -17.10
C LYS A 251 16.20 19.97 -18.06
N ALA A 252 16.68 20.51 -19.18
CA ALA A 252 17.44 19.72 -20.15
C ALA A 252 18.65 19.02 -19.49
N GLY A 253 18.69 17.69 -19.57
CA GLY A 253 19.72 16.84 -18.95
C GLY A 253 19.35 16.26 -17.58
N ASP A 254 18.20 16.61 -17.01
CA ASP A 254 17.63 15.85 -15.90
C ASP A 254 17.20 14.44 -16.36
N THR A 255 17.35 13.44 -15.49
CA THR A 255 16.62 12.18 -15.63
C THR A 255 15.22 12.37 -15.06
N THR A 256 14.20 11.88 -15.78
CA THR A 256 12.80 12.05 -15.38
C THR A 256 12.03 10.75 -15.46
N ILE A 257 11.01 10.62 -14.61
CA ILE A 257 9.93 9.64 -14.70
C ILE A 257 8.62 10.45 -14.74
N ASN A 258 7.58 9.88 -15.33
CA ASN A 258 6.31 10.58 -15.49
C ASN A 258 5.57 10.71 -14.15
N SER A 259 4.64 11.66 -14.12
CA SER A 259 3.60 11.79 -13.11
C SER A 259 2.48 12.65 -13.69
N TYR A 260 1.34 12.05 -14.05
CA TYR A 260 0.21 12.71 -14.74
C TYR A 260 0.63 13.62 -15.90
N GLY A 261 1.35 13.05 -16.88
CA GLY A 261 1.85 13.77 -18.06
C GLY A 261 2.86 14.89 -17.72
N THR A 262 3.51 14.84 -16.56
CA THR A 262 4.53 15.80 -16.12
C THR A 262 5.86 15.08 -15.95
N ASP A 263 6.93 15.64 -16.53
CA ASP A 263 8.29 15.17 -16.30
C ASP A 263 8.80 15.64 -14.94
N VAL A 264 9.00 14.69 -14.02
CA VAL A 264 9.50 14.93 -12.66
C VAL A 264 10.90 14.38 -12.51
N VAL A 265 11.78 15.14 -11.86
CA VAL A 265 13.22 14.81 -11.76
C VAL A 265 13.44 13.61 -10.83
N ALA A 266 13.84 12.48 -11.41
CA ALA A 266 13.83 11.17 -10.77
C ALA A 266 15.23 10.53 -10.72
N ASN A 267 15.43 9.60 -9.78
CA ASN A 267 16.64 8.80 -9.68
C ASN A 267 16.53 7.56 -10.59
N PRO A 268 17.38 7.38 -11.62
CA PRO A 268 17.30 6.22 -12.51
C PRO A 268 17.50 4.87 -11.81
N LYS A 269 18.12 4.87 -10.60
CA LYS A 269 18.28 3.65 -9.82
C LYS A 269 17.06 3.33 -8.96
N THR A 270 16.53 4.29 -8.22
CA THR A 270 15.50 4.03 -7.19
C THR A 270 14.09 4.42 -7.62
N GLY A 271 13.88 4.95 -8.82
CA GLY A 271 12.56 5.42 -9.29
C GLY A 271 12.07 6.72 -8.63
N ALA A 272 12.50 7.02 -7.40
CA ALA A 272 12.03 8.13 -6.59
C ALA A 272 12.34 9.53 -7.14
N ALA A 273 11.46 10.48 -6.82
CA ALA A 273 11.69 11.90 -7.02
C ALA A 273 12.92 12.40 -6.24
N THR A 274 13.64 13.38 -6.81
CA THR A 274 14.93 13.87 -6.28
C THR A 274 14.96 15.35 -5.96
N THR A 275 13.82 16.04 -6.10
CA THR A 275 13.67 17.45 -5.73
C THR A 275 12.35 17.66 -5.00
N GLY A 276 12.32 18.59 -4.04
CA GLY A 276 11.10 19.09 -3.40
C GLY A 276 11.22 20.59 -3.21
N THR A 277 10.16 21.34 -3.47
CA THR A 277 10.19 22.81 -3.43
C THR A 277 8.92 23.40 -2.82
N VAL A 278 9.04 24.65 -2.36
CA VAL A 278 7.92 25.52 -2.02
C VAL A 278 7.92 26.70 -2.96
N SER A 279 6.80 26.93 -3.66
CA SER A 279 6.57 28.13 -4.46
C SER A 279 6.07 29.28 -3.59
N VAL A 280 6.51 30.50 -3.90
CA VAL A 280 6.16 31.72 -3.15
C VAL A 280 5.53 32.74 -4.10
N ILE A 281 4.30 33.16 -3.81
CA ILE A 281 3.54 34.10 -4.65
C ILE A 281 3.17 35.32 -3.81
N ASP A 282 3.50 36.52 -4.29
CA ASP A 282 3.04 37.78 -3.68
C ASP A 282 1.61 38.08 -4.16
N THR A 283 0.65 38.18 -3.24
CA THR A 283 -0.74 38.46 -3.60
C THR A 283 -1.02 39.95 -3.83
N ALA A 284 -0.11 40.83 -3.41
CA ALA A 284 -0.20 42.28 -3.63
C ALA A 284 0.43 42.72 -4.96
N ASP A 285 1.45 42.00 -5.44
CA ASP A 285 1.94 42.08 -6.83
C ASP A 285 1.70 40.75 -7.57
N PRO A 286 0.47 40.51 -8.08
CA PRO A 286 0.15 39.28 -8.80
C PRO A 286 0.89 39.12 -10.14
N SER A 287 1.67 40.13 -10.58
CA SER A 287 2.51 40.10 -11.77
C SER A 287 3.98 39.74 -11.48
N ALA A 288 4.38 39.71 -10.21
CA ALA A 288 5.72 39.32 -9.80
C ALA A 288 6.03 37.86 -10.18
N ALA A 289 7.30 37.58 -10.47
CA ALA A 289 7.76 36.24 -10.74
C ALA A 289 7.63 35.36 -9.48
N VAL A 290 7.07 34.15 -9.65
CA VAL A 290 6.93 33.17 -8.57
C VAL A 290 8.30 32.80 -8.00
N GLY A 291 8.46 32.97 -6.69
CA GLY A 291 9.65 32.54 -5.95
C GLY A 291 9.70 31.04 -5.75
N THR A 292 10.88 30.50 -5.44
CA THR A 292 11.06 29.07 -5.15
C THR A 292 12.04 28.90 -4.00
N ILE A 293 11.71 28.01 -3.07
CA ILE A 293 12.52 27.63 -1.92
C ILE A 293 12.72 26.11 -1.99
N ASP A 294 13.98 25.64 -2.01
CA ASP A 294 14.29 24.22 -1.91
C ASP A 294 13.96 23.71 -0.49
N VAL A 295 13.29 22.55 -0.40
CA VAL A 295 12.94 21.86 0.85
C VAL A 295 13.32 20.38 0.76
N GLY A 296 12.78 19.52 1.64
CA GLY A 296 12.98 18.08 1.54
C GLY A 296 12.10 17.47 0.45
N LEU A 297 12.29 16.18 0.18
CA LEU A 297 11.50 15.42 -0.80
C LEU A 297 10.05 15.21 -0.36
N HIS A 298 9.12 15.26 -1.32
CA HIS A 298 7.67 15.15 -1.14
C HIS A 298 7.18 16.13 -0.05
N PRO A 299 7.29 17.45 -0.27
CA PRO A 299 6.70 18.42 0.63
C PRO A 299 5.17 18.35 0.53
N THR A 300 4.50 18.04 1.64
CA THR A 300 3.05 17.81 1.71
C THR A 300 2.36 18.97 2.42
N ALA A 301 2.10 18.91 3.73
CA ALA A 301 1.36 19.95 4.43
C ALA A 301 2.18 21.24 4.60
N VAL A 302 1.49 22.38 4.46
CA VAL A 302 2.05 23.71 4.65
C VAL A 302 1.27 24.44 5.74
N TYR A 303 1.89 24.66 6.89
CA TYR A 303 1.27 25.33 8.03
C TYR A 303 1.99 26.63 8.38
N ALA A 304 1.24 27.73 8.50
CA ALA A 304 1.80 29.04 8.86
C ALA A 304 1.42 29.46 10.28
N SER A 305 2.40 29.88 11.09
CA SER A 305 2.16 30.46 12.41
C SER A 305 3.27 31.43 12.82
N LYS A 306 2.89 32.54 13.46
CA LYS A 306 3.82 33.53 14.07
C LYS A 306 4.94 34.01 13.10
N GLY A 307 4.61 34.23 11.82
CA GLY A 307 5.57 34.67 10.78
C GLY A 307 6.55 33.58 10.31
N THR A 308 6.17 32.32 10.48
CA THR A 308 6.93 31.13 10.11
C THR A 308 6.05 30.20 9.28
N VAL A 309 6.62 29.55 8.27
CA VAL A 309 5.96 28.43 7.58
C VAL A 309 6.69 27.13 7.92
N PHE A 310 5.93 26.10 8.25
CA PHE A 310 6.37 24.73 8.46
C PHE A 310 5.90 23.89 7.28
N VAL A 311 6.80 23.11 6.69
CA VAL A 311 6.49 22.21 5.57
C VAL A 311 6.95 20.82 5.92
N THR A 312 6.03 19.87 6.00
CA THR A 312 6.37 18.46 6.21
C THR A 312 6.90 17.87 4.90
N ASN A 313 7.99 17.09 4.97
CA ASN A 313 8.61 16.45 3.81
C ASN A 313 8.54 14.93 4.03
N THR A 314 7.54 14.26 3.44
CA THR A 314 7.11 12.90 3.83
C THR A 314 8.19 11.86 3.53
N ALA A 315 8.63 11.79 2.27
CA ALA A 315 9.71 10.90 1.81
C ALA A 315 11.08 11.19 2.48
N ASP A 316 11.26 12.39 3.01
CA ASP A 316 12.52 12.86 3.58
C ASP A 316 12.54 12.89 5.13
N ASN A 317 11.42 12.55 5.77
CA ASN A 317 11.27 12.31 7.20
C ASN A 317 11.76 13.49 8.07
N ASN A 318 11.38 14.70 7.65
CA ASN A 318 11.69 15.94 8.35
C ASN A 318 10.70 17.08 8.06
N VAL A 319 10.75 18.14 8.86
CA VAL A 319 9.98 19.38 8.66
C VAL A 319 10.91 20.55 8.35
N SER A 320 10.68 21.21 7.22
CA SER A 320 11.32 22.46 6.82
C SER A 320 10.68 23.65 7.53
N VAL A 321 11.51 24.55 8.08
CA VAL A 321 11.06 25.77 8.80
C VAL A 321 11.55 27.01 8.04
N ILE A 322 10.60 27.77 7.49
CA ILE A 322 10.85 28.93 6.61
C ILE A 322 10.57 30.24 7.36
N ASP A 323 11.54 31.17 7.34
CA ASP A 323 11.40 32.54 7.86
C ASP A 323 10.83 33.44 6.74
N THR A 324 9.55 33.83 6.82
CA THR A 324 8.81 34.52 5.73
C THR A 324 9.33 35.93 5.44
N ARG A 325 10.16 36.49 6.32
CA ARG A 325 10.84 37.79 6.11
C ARG A 325 12.06 37.67 5.19
N LYS A 326 12.51 36.43 4.92
CA LYS A 326 13.72 36.12 4.14
C LYS A 326 13.44 35.14 2.99
N ASP A 327 12.28 34.49 2.99
CA ASP A 327 11.88 33.42 2.07
C ASP A 327 12.94 32.32 1.97
N LYS A 328 13.38 31.81 3.13
CA LYS A 328 14.40 30.77 3.24
C LYS A 328 14.12 29.80 4.37
N VAL A 329 14.43 28.52 4.14
CA VAL A 329 14.59 27.53 5.20
C VAL A 329 15.71 27.99 6.13
N VAL A 330 15.39 28.13 7.42
CA VAL A 330 16.34 28.50 8.49
C VAL A 330 16.62 27.35 9.44
N GLN A 331 15.79 26.30 9.41
CA GLN A 331 15.94 25.10 10.22
C GLN A 331 15.24 23.92 9.53
N THR A 332 15.77 22.71 9.73
CA THR A 332 15.15 21.44 9.34
C THR A 332 15.06 20.57 10.59
N ILE A 333 13.86 20.06 10.90
CA ILE A 333 13.57 19.27 12.10
C ILE A 333 13.43 17.81 11.67
N ALA A 334 14.36 16.94 12.08
CA ALA A 334 14.24 15.50 11.81
C ALA A 334 13.05 14.91 12.58
N THR A 335 12.27 14.07 11.89
CA THR A 335 11.10 13.35 12.45
C THR A 335 11.30 11.84 12.52
N GLN A 336 12.53 11.37 12.38
CA GLN A 336 12.98 9.99 12.63
C GLN A 336 13.18 9.76 14.14
N PRO A 337 12.28 9.03 14.84
CA PRO A 337 12.48 8.68 16.26
C PRO A 337 13.42 7.48 16.48
N TRP A 338 13.51 6.55 15.53
CA TRP A 338 14.25 5.29 15.67
C TRP A 338 15.49 5.27 14.74
N PRO A 339 16.69 4.91 15.23
CA PRO A 339 17.92 5.07 14.46
C PRO A 339 18.24 3.91 13.51
N GLU A 340 17.52 2.78 13.57
CA GLU A 340 17.82 1.60 12.74
C GLU A 340 17.32 1.74 11.29
N ALA A 341 16.29 2.58 11.06
CA ALA A 341 15.70 2.84 9.75
C ALA A 341 15.67 4.34 9.43
N SER A 342 16.03 4.72 8.20
CA SER A 342 16.18 6.12 7.78
C SER A 342 14.98 6.76 7.06
N VAL A 343 13.99 5.97 6.66
CA VAL A 343 12.75 6.42 5.99
C VAL A 343 11.54 5.61 6.51
N GLY A 344 10.31 5.96 6.08
CA GLY A 344 9.07 5.28 6.46
C GLY A 344 8.39 5.78 7.74
N TYR A 345 8.66 7.02 8.18
CA TYR A 345 7.95 7.66 9.32
C TYR A 345 6.90 8.68 8.87
N GLU A 346 7.05 9.20 7.66
CA GLU A 346 6.01 9.94 6.91
C GLU A 346 5.35 11.09 7.71
N PRO A 347 6.11 12.17 8.00
CA PRO A 347 5.52 13.37 8.56
C PRO A 347 4.57 14.00 7.54
N ASN A 348 3.26 13.97 7.79
CA ASN A 348 2.24 14.40 6.82
C ASN A 348 1.50 15.68 7.23
N ALA A 349 1.18 15.90 8.51
CA ALA A 349 0.58 17.16 9.01
C ALA A 349 1.31 17.75 10.23
N VAL A 350 1.08 19.05 10.49
CA VAL A 350 1.79 19.82 11.51
C VAL A 350 0.96 21.00 12.05
N THR A 351 1.03 21.24 13.36
CA THR A 351 0.41 22.41 14.00
C THR A 351 1.27 22.97 15.15
N LEU A 352 1.16 24.27 15.44
CA LEU A 352 1.88 24.95 16.54
C LEU A 352 0.91 25.45 17.59
N THR A 353 0.93 24.81 18.75
CA THR A 353 0.14 25.21 19.92
C THR A 353 0.59 26.55 20.52
N ASP A 354 -0.32 27.21 21.24
CA ASP A 354 -0.06 28.50 21.89
C ASP A 354 1.13 28.47 22.87
N ASP A 355 1.31 27.36 23.60
CA ASP A 355 2.39 27.19 24.57
C ASP A 355 3.76 26.86 23.97
N GLY A 356 3.87 26.88 22.63
CA GLY A 356 5.12 26.68 21.91
C GLY A 356 5.49 25.20 21.72
N ARG A 357 4.50 24.30 21.68
CA ARG A 357 4.70 22.92 21.23
C ARG A 357 4.27 22.76 19.78
N LEU A 358 5.23 22.39 18.93
CA LEU A 358 5.01 21.96 17.56
C LEU A 358 4.66 20.47 17.61
N LEU A 359 3.52 20.11 17.03
CA LEU A 359 3.01 18.76 16.92
C LEU A 359 3.08 18.35 15.46
N VAL A 360 3.62 17.16 15.17
CA VAL A 360 3.77 16.63 13.80
C VAL A 360 3.22 15.21 13.81
N THR A 361 2.24 14.89 12.98
CA THR A 361 1.78 13.51 12.77
C THR A 361 2.84 12.74 12.00
N LEU A 362 2.99 11.46 12.31
CA LEU A 362 3.88 10.52 11.63
C LEU A 362 3.00 9.36 11.18
N GLY A 363 2.58 9.37 9.92
CA GLY A 363 1.55 8.49 9.37
C GLY A 363 1.85 7.02 9.65
N ARG A 364 2.91 6.50 9.03
CA ARG A 364 3.32 5.09 9.20
C ARG A 364 3.83 4.72 10.61
N ALA A 365 4.05 5.68 11.49
CA ALA A 365 4.45 5.40 12.89
C ALA A 365 3.28 5.37 13.89
N ASN A 366 2.06 5.68 13.44
CA ASN A 366 0.84 5.80 14.26
C ASN A 366 1.07 6.67 15.52
N ALA A 367 1.66 7.86 15.31
CA ALA A 367 2.04 8.73 16.41
C ALA A 367 2.07 10.23 16.06
N VAL A 368 1.96 11.06 17.09
CA VAL A 368 2.28 12.49 17.05
C VAL A 368 3.65 12.71 17.70
N ALA A 369 4.61 13.22 16.94
CA ALA A 369 5.88 13.71 17.44
C ALA A 369 5.75 15.13 18.00
N VAL A 370 6.25 15.33 19.22
CA VAL A 370 6.11 16.59 19.98
C VAL A 370 7.48 17.26 20.12
N TYR A 371 7.56 18.54 19.76
CA TYR A 371 8.76 19.37 19.88
C TYR A 371 8.44 20.67 20.62
N ARG A 372 9.38 21.17 21.42
CA ARG A 372 9.36 22.57 21.87
C ARG A 372 9.94 23.46 20.79
N TYR A 373 9.21 24.52 20.46
CA TYR A 373 9.53 25.49 19.44
C TYR A 373 9.31 26.91 19.97
N THR A 374 10.34 27.77 19.86
CA THR A 374 10.28 29.16 20.34
C THR A 374 10.24 30.17 19.20
N SER A 375 11.14 30.04 18.22
CA SER A 375 11.25 30.91 17.05
C SER A 375 12.06 30.21 15.95
N PRO A 376 12.05 30.70 14.68
CA PRO A 376 12.75 30.05 13.58
C PRO A 376 14.28 29.99 13.73
N GLN A 377 14.84 30.78 14.66
CA GLN A 377 16.27 30.89 14.89
C GLN A 377 16.73 30.06 16.11
N GLN A 378 15.80 29.45 16.85
CA GLN A 378 16.11 28.55 17.98
C GLN A 378 15.80 27.10 17.59
N PRO A 379 16.79 26.18 17.60
CA PRO A 379 16.58 24.78 17.31
C PRO A 379 15.41 24.17 18.09
N ALA A 380 14.44 23.61 17.37
CA ALA A 380 13.35 22.87 17.98
C ALA A 380 13.91 21.70 18.80
N ARG A 381 13.32 21.45 19.97
CA ARG A 381 13.77 20.41 20.91
C ARG A 381 12.74 19.31 21.00
N TYR A 382 13.11 18.13 20.54
CA TYR A 382 12.28 16.93 20.66
C TYR A 382 11.90 16.65 22.12
N VAL A 383 10.63 16.31 22.35
CA VAL A 383 10.05 15.98 23.65
C VAL A 383 9.78 14.48 23.74
N GLY A 384 9.12 13.90 22.73
CA GLY A 384 8.70 12.50 22.70
C GLY A 384 7.56 12.27 21.72
N LEU A 385 6.90 11.11 21.80
CA LEU A 385 5.79 10.70 20.94
C LEU A 385 4.52 10.45 21.76
N LEU A 386 3.35 10.70 21.17
CA LEU A 386 2.06 10.24 21.66
C LEU A 386 1.47 9.25 20.63
N PRO A 387 0.99 8.06 21.01
CA PRO A 387 0.40 7.11 20.07
C PRO A 387 -0.97 7.61 19.57
N THR A 388 -1.30 7.26 18.34
CA THR A 388 -2.60 7.50 17.68
C THR A 388 -3.20 6.17 17.21
N ASP A 389 -4.19 6.26 16.33
CA ASP A 389 -4.71 5.13 15.56
C ASP A 389 -4.00 5.04 14.19
N TYR A 390 -4.47 4.17 13.30
CA TYR A 390 -3.74 3.80 12.08
C TYR A 390 -3.73 4.96 11.06
N PHE A 391 -2.51 5.40 10.72
CA PHE A 391 -2.20 6.45 9.75
C PHE A 391 -2.82 7.82 10.10
N PRO A 392 -2.32 8.53 11.15
CA PRO A 392 -2.71 9.90 11.44
C PRO A 392 -2.37 10.82 10.26
N SER A 393 -3.36 11.54 9.74
CA SER A 393 -3.26 12.37 8.53
C SER A 393 -3.44 13.86 8.78
N GLU A 394 -4.25 14.26 9.77
CA GLU A 394 -4.40 15.68 10.15
C GLU A 394 -4.17 15.92 11.63
N ILE A 395 -3.77 17.14 11.99
CA ILE A 395 -3.66 17.56 13.39
C ILE A 395 -3.94 19.05 13.60
N THR A 396 -4.85 19.35 14.53
CA THR A 396 -5.16 20.74 14.91
C THR A 396 -5.52 20.87 16.39
N THR A 397 -5.76 22.09 16.85
CA THR A 397 -6.12 22.39 18.24
C THR A 397 -7.41 23.20 18.37
N VAL A 398 -8.31 22.72 19.22
CA VAL A 398 -9.54 23.41 19.64
C VAL A 398 -9.38 23.84 21.10
N GLY A 399 -8.94 25.08 21.29
CA GLY A 399 -8.55 25.59 22.60
C GLY A 399 -7.39 24.80 23.20
N LYS A 400 -7.67 23.94 24.19
CA LYS A 400 -6.67 23.05 24.82
C LYS A 400 -6.71 21.61 24.31
N GLN A 401 -7.72 21.26 23.51
CA GLN A 401 -7.88 19.94 22.95
C GLN A 401 -7.07 19.84 21.66
N VAL A 402 -6.32 18.76 21.49
CA VAL A 402 -5.75 18.32 20.22
C VAL A 402 -6.74 17.37 19.57
N VAL A 403 -6.90 17.52 18.26
CA VAL A 403 -7.75 16.70 17.41
C VAL A 403 -6.86 16.15 16.30
N VAL A 404 -6.91 14.83 16.10
CA VAL A 404 -6.16 14.10 15.06
C VAL A 404 -7.15 13.23 14.30
N THR A 405 -7.18 13.29 12.97
CA THR A 405 -7.84 12.24 12.15
C THR A 405 -6.83 11.21 11.71
N ASN A 406 -7.26 9.95 11.66
CA ASN A 406 -6.46 8.82 11.21
C ASN A 406 -7.18 8.14 10.05
N THR A 407 -6.54 8.14 8.88
CA THR A 407 -7.13 7.73 7.58
C THR A 407 -7.54 6.28 7.57
N ARG A 408 -6.69 5.38 8.10
CA ARG A 408 -6.91 3.92 8.15
C ARG A 408 -7.57 3.45 9.46
N GLY A 409 -7.90 4.38 10.36
CA GLY A 409 -8.73 4.13 11.53
C GLY A 409 -8.29 2.95 12.39
N ILE A 410 -9.10 1.89 12.37
CA ILE A 410 -8.90 0.66 13.11
C ILE A 410 -8.82 -0.57 12.20
N ASP A 411 -8.34 -0.38 10.96
CA ASP A 411 -8.28 -1.38 9.87
C ASP A 411 -9.64 -1.66 9.20
N ALA A 412 -9.68 -2.71 8.35
CA ALA A 412 -10.82 -3.18 7.56
C ALA A 412 -11.94 -3.87 8.36
N LEU A 413 -12.34 -3.23 9.46
CA LEU A 413 -13.25 -3.78 10.47
C LEU A 413 -14.59 -3.02 10.56
N ARG A 414 -15.05 -2.41 9.46
CA ARG A 414 -16.42 -1.90 9.35
C ARG A 414 -17.38 -3.08 9.59
N PRO A 415 -18.40 -2.94 10.47
CA PRO A 415 -19.27 -4.07 10.79
C PRO A 415 -20.15 -4.51 9.61
N ASP A 416 -19.95 -5.75 9.15
CA ASP A 416 -20.82 -6.47 8.23
C ASP A 416 -21.18 -7.84 8.85
N ALA A 417 -22.25 -8.47 8.36
CA ALA A 417 -22.71 -9.79 8.79
C ALA A 417 -22.25 -10.95 7.89
N ALA A 418 -21.67 -10.66 6.72
CA ALA A 418 -21.21 -11.65 5.74
C ALA A 418 -19.73 -12.02 5.86
N GLY A 419 -18.92 -11.16 6.48
CA GLY A 419 -17.45 -11.24 6.52
C GLY A 419 -16.85 -9.84 6.40
N HIS A 420 -15.53 -9.75 6.22
CA HIS A 420 -14.80 -8.49 6.03
C HIS A 420 -14.11 -8.48 4.66
N ASN A 421 -14.00 -7.31 4.03
CA ASN A 421 -13.22 -7.05 2.82
C ASN A 421 -12.32 -5.81 3.00
N THR A 422 -11.25 -5.60 2.23
CA THR A 422 -10.29 -4.50 2.54
C THR A 422 -10.92 -3.09 2.44
N HIS A 423 -11.96 -2.92 1.61
CA HIS A 423 -12.75 -1.68 1.52
C HIS A 423 -13.76 -1.51 2.69
N ASP A 424 -13.83 -2.46 3.63
CA ASP A 424 -14.39 -2.25 4.98
C ASP A 424 -13.45 -1.45 5.90
N THR A 425 -12.45 -0.77 5.32
CA THR A 425 -11.61 0.19 6.00
C THR A 425 -12.44 1.20 6.79
N THR A 426 -12.10 1.31 8.08
CA THR A 426 -12.60 2.34 8.97
C THR A 426 -11.67 3.55 8.99
N SER A 427 -12.18 4.69 9.45
CA SER A 427 -11.35 5.84 9.84
C SER A 427 -11.61 6.20 11.31
N SER A 428 -10.84 7.14 11.88
CA SER A 428 -11.08 7.55 13.26
C SER A 428 -10.65 8.97 13.60
N LEU A 429 -11.26 9.50 14.66
CA LEU A 429 -10.84 10.71 15.35
C LEU A 429 -10.19 10.33 16.69
N THR A 430 -8.95 10.79 16.91
CA THR A 430 -8.31 10.76 18.24
C THR A 430 -8.36 12.16 18.86
N GLN A 431 -8.84 12.28 20.09
CA GLN A 431 -8.92 13.56 20.81
C GLN A 431 -8.28 13.48 22.20
N PHE A 432 -7.44 14.46 22.56
CA PHE A 432 -6.83 14.56 23.89
C PHE A 432 -6.49 15.99 24.28
N THR A 433 -6.50 16.30 25.58
CA THR A 433 -5.84 17.51 26.08
C THR A 433 -4.32 17.26 26.12
N LEU A 434 -3.53 18.14 25.48
CA LEU A 434 -2.08 17.95 25.29
C LEU A 434 -1.34 17.87 26.65
N PRO A 435 -0.83 16.68 27.05
CA PRO A 435 -0.33 16.45 28.41
C PRO A 435 1.07 17.03 28.62
N SER A 436 1.60 17.00 29.85
CA SER A 436 2.93 17.53 30.14
C SER A 436 4.05 16.75 29.42
N ASP A 437 5.20 17.40 29.18
CA ASP A 437 6.40 16.76 28.59
C ASP A 437 6.81 15.45 29.27
N LEU A 438 6.58 15.32 30.58
CA LEU A 438 6.88 14.10 31.33
C LEU A 438 5.99 12.94 30.90
N VAL A 439 4.70 13.21 30.65
CA VAL A 439 3.74 12.22 30.13
C VAL A 439 4.06 11.91 28.67
N VAL A 440 4.33 12.91 27.83
CA VAL A 440 4.76 12.68 26.44
C VAL A 440 6.00 11.76 26.38
N ARG A 441 7.01 12.01 27.22
CA ARG A 441 8.21 11.16 27.32
C ARG A 441 7.89 9.72 27.78
N SER A 442 6.90 9.53 28.64
CA SER A 442 6.50 8.19 29.08
C SER A 442 5.74 7.42 28.00
N GLN A 443 4.97 8.12 27.15
CA GLN A 443 4.24 7.51 26.03
C GLN A 443 5.15 7.12 24.85
N THR A 444 6.32 7.76 24.67
CA THR A 444 7.31 7.35 23.65
C THR A 444 7.63 5.85 23.70
N ALA A 445 7.78 5.27 24.91
CA ALA A 445 8.08 3.85 25.07
C ALA A 445 6.94 2.93 24.61
N ARG A 446 5.69 3.41 24.65
CA ARG A 446 4.51 2.71 24.13
C ARG A 446 4.48 2.74 22.61
N VAL A 447 4.76 3.87 21.97
CA VAL A 447 4.91 3.96 20.50
C VAL A 447 6.00 3.02 19.99
N PHE A 448 7.18 3.01 20.62
CA PHE A 448 8.27 2.09 20.26
C PHE A 448 7.86 0.61 20.36
N LYS A 449 7.12 0.25 21.42
CA LYS A 449 6.62 -1.12 21.62
C LYS A 449 5.55 -1.50 20.58
N GLN A 450 4.70 -0.55 20.21
CA GLN A 450 3.63 -0.72 19.23
C GLN A 450 4.15 -0.89 17.79
N ASN A 451 5.27 -0.24 17.46
CA ASN A 451 5.94 -0.32 16.16
C ASN A 451 7.04 -1.40 16.08
N GLY A 452 7.23 -2.23 17.11
CA GLY A 452 8.32 -3.22 17.14
C GLY A 452 9.75 -2.65 17.12
N TRP A 453 9.91 -1.35 17.38
CA TRP A 453 11.20 -0.66 17.31
C TRP A 453 12.14 -1.07 18.45
N THR A 454 12.98 -2.07 18.19
CA THR A 454 14.00 -2.54 19.14
C THR A 454 15.42 -2.16 18.70
N ALA A 455 16.37 -2.17 19.63
CA ALA A 455 17.76 -1.85 19.33
C ALA A 455 18.46 -3.04 18.64
N GLY A 456 19.05 -2.78 17.47
CA GLY A 456 19.65 -3.81 16.64
C GLY A 456 18.64 -4.83 16.10
N SER A 457 17.47 -4.38 15.60
CA SER A 457 16.64 -5.20 14.71
C SER A 457 17.39 -5.48 13.40
N VAL A 458 18.16 -4.50 12.88
CA VAL A 458 18.90 -4.60 11.61
C VAL A 458 20.37 -5.00 11.87
N ARG A 459 20.62 -6.30 12.07
CA ARG A 459 21.98 -6.82 12.33
C ARG A 459 22.68 -7.24 11.06
N THR A 460 23.86 -6.69 10.79
CA THR A 460 24.73 -7.07 9.67
C THR A 460 25.89 -7.98 10.10
N ALA A 461 26.33 -8.85 9.20
CA ALA A 461 27.57 -9.61 9.35
C ALA A 461 28.80 -8.69 9.20
N LYS A 462 29.85 -8.93 10.00
CA LYS A 462 31.09 -8.14 9.95
C LYS A 462 32.12 -8.80 9.04
N GLY A 463 32.28 -8.26 7.83
CA GLY A 463 33.20 -8.80 6.83
C GLY A 463 32.71 -10.15 6.26
N LYS A 464 33.63 -10.99 5.78
CA LYS A 464 33.28 -12.34 5.31
C LYS A 464 32.88 -13.20 6.50
N SER A 465 31.60 -13.58 6.57
CA SER A 465 31.13 -14.46 7.64
C SER A 465 31.65 -15.89 7.49
N HIS A 466 31.97 -16.52 8.61
CA HIS A 466 32.38 -17.92 8.71
C HIS A 466 31.31 -18.79 9.39
N THR A 467 30.09 -18.30 9.57
CA THR A 467 28.98 -19.08 10.12
C THR A 467 28.52 -20.15 9.14
N LYS A 468 28.02 -21.28 9.66
CA LYS A 468 27.36 -22.30 8.83
C LYS A 468 26.12 -21.68 8.16
N ALA A 469 25.91 -21.99 6.88
CA ALA A 469 24.71 -21.60 6.15
C ALA A 469 23.44 -22.21 6.78
N VAL A 470 22.36 -21.43 6.79
CA VAL A 470 21.01 -21.77 7.26
C VAL A 470 19.98 -21.18 6.29
N PRO A 471 18.70 -21.63 6.24
CA PRO A 471 17.75 -21.15 5.24
C PRO A 471 17.49 -19.65 5.35
N VAL A 472 17.06 -19.19 6.52
CA VAL A 472 16.91 -17.76 6.82
C VAL A 472 17.99 -17.36 7.83
N PRO A 473 19.00 -16.57 7.43
CA PRO A 473 20.03 -16.07 8.34
C PRO A 473 19.48 -15.21 9.50
N LYS A 474 20.26 -15.06 10.58
CA LYS A 474 19.93 -14.14 11.70
C LYS A 474 20.59 -12.76 11.60
N ARG A 475 21.39 -12.56 10.56
CA ARG A 475 22.07 -11.30 10.26
C ARG A 475 22.16 -11.15 8.75
N ILE A 476 21.94 -9.95 8.25
CA ILE A 476 22.12 -9.57 6.85
C ILE A 476 23.57 -9.87 6.45
N GLY A 477 23.75 -10.64 5.38
CA GLY A 477 25.07 -11.03 4.87
C GLY A 477 25.73 -12.25 5.54
N ASP A 478 25.08 -12.89 6.53
CA ASP A 478 25.43 -14.28 6.86
C ASP A 478 24.95 -15.21 5.71
N PRO A 479 25.66 -16.30 5.39
CA PRO A 479 25.31 -17.17 4.27
C PRO A 479 23.97 -17.88 4.47
N SER A 480 23.13 -17.86 3.43
CA SER A 480 21.94 -18.71 3.34
C SER A 480 22.25 -20.07 2.68
N THR A 481 21.46 -21.10 2.97
CA THR A 481 21.40 -22.33 2.15
C THR A 481 20.58 -22.14 0.87
N ILE A 482 19.66 -21.18 0.87
CA ILE A 482 18.88 -20.73 -0.29
C ILE A 482 19.71 -19.69 -1.07
N LYS A 483 19.61 -19.72 -2.39
CA LYS A 483 20.32 -18.82 -3.34
C LYS A 483 19.39 -18.20 -4.36
N HIS A 484 18.26 -18.85 -4.63
CA HIS A 484 17.27 -18.47 -5.62
C HIS A 484 15.95 -18.25 -4.90
N VAL A 485 15.47 -17.02 -4.90
CA VAL A 485 14.12 -16.66 -4.47
C VAL A 485 13.28 -16.43 -5.72
N PHE A 486 12.10 -17.01 -5.73
CA PHE A 486 11.05 -16.73 -6.70
C PHE A 486 9.88 -16.11 -5.94
N LEU A 487 9.46 -14.91 -6.32
CA LEU A 487 8.31 -14.20 -5.79
C LEU A 487 7.26 -14.16 -6.89
N LEU A 488 6.21 -14.98 -6.75
CA LEU A 488 5.09 -15.09 -7.67
C LEU A 488 3.95 -14.28 -7.08
N VAL A 489 3.72 -13.11 -7.66
CA VAL A 489 2.59 -12.23 -7.38
C VAL A 489 1.42 -12.67 -8.24
N LYS A 490 0.25 -12.69 -7.63
CA LYS A 490 -1.06 -13.09 -8.17
C LYS A 490 -2.10 -12.04 -7.81
N GLU A 491 -3.34 -12.23 -8.29
CA GLU A 491 -4.39 -11.21 -8.19
C GLU A 491 -5.72 -11.72 -7.61
N ASN A 492 -6.51 -10.75 -7.13
CA ASN A 492 -6.60 -10.50 -5.68
C ASN A 492 -7.52 -11.50 -4.96
N ARG A 493 -7.08 -12.15 -3.86
CA ARG A 493 -7.89 -13.15 -3.15
C ARG A 493 -7.76 -13.12 -1.63
N THR A 494 -8.89 -13.29 -0.93
CA THR A 494 -8.87 -13.63 0.50
C THR A 494 -8.52 -15.10 0.74
N TYR A 495 -8.06 -15.39 1.96
CA TYR A 495 -7.78 -16.77 2.38
C TYR A 495 -9.01 -17.65 2.23
N ASP A 496 -10.17 -17.22 2.74
CA ASP A 496 -11.40 -18.04 2.72
C ASP A 496 -11.90 -18.35 1.31
N GLN A 497 -11.75 -17.43 0.36
CA GLN A 497 -12.12 -17.63 -1.05
C GLN A 497 -11.42 -18.84 -1.67
N VAL A 498 -10.18 -19.15 -1.25
CA VAL A 498 -9.35 -20.22 -1.84
C VAL A 498 -9.22 -21.43 -0.91
N PHE A 499 -8.99 -21.23 0.39
CA PHE A 499 -8.66 -22.28 1.36
C PHE A 499 -9.68 -22.45 2.50
N GLY A 500 -10.83 -21.77 2.47
CA GLY A 500 -11.88 -21.96 3.48
C GLY A 500 -12.47 -23.38 3.53
N ASP A 501 -12.28 -24.20 2.48
CA ASP A 501 -12.67 -25.61 2.44
C ASP A 501 -11.58 -26.59 2.94
N LEU A 502 -10.41 -26.10 3.38
CA LEU A 502 -9.37 -26.91 4.02
C LEU A 502 -9.60 -27.05 5.55
N PRO A 503 -10.15 -28.17 6.04
CA PRO A 503 -10.66 -28.29 7.41
C PRO A 503 -9.58 -28.33 8.51
N GLN A 504 -8.30 -28.31 8.13
CA GLN A 504 -7.18 -28.25 9.07
C GLN A 504 -6.76 -26.81 9.45
N GLY A 505 -7.12 -25.80 8.64
CA GLY A 505 -6.85 -24.39 8.93
C GLY A 505 -8.07 -23.67 9.51
N ASP A 506 -7.85 -22.46 9.99
CA ASP A 506 -8.89 -21.56 10.51
C ASP A 506 -9.66 -20.89 9.34
N GLY A 507 -10.52 -21.63 8.62
CA GLY A 507 -11.21 -21.15 7.40
C GLY A 507 -12.73 -21.34 7.39
N ASP A 508 -13.46 -20.44 6.73
CA ASP A 508 -14.92 -20.54 6.54
C ASP A 508 -15.30 -21.05 5.13
N SER A 509 -15.63 -22.34 5.07
CA SER A 509 -16.10 -23.04 3.86
C SER A 509 -17.37 -22.46 3.21
N SER A 510 -18.11 -21.56 3.87
CA SER A 510 -19.27 -20.89 3.30
C SER A 510 -18.91 -19.70 2.41
N LEU A 511 -17.70 -19.15 2.58
CA LEU A 511 -17.12 -18.08 1.77
C LEU A 511 -16.24 -18.62 0.63
N THR A 512 -15.88 -19.91 0.65
CA THR A 512 -15.05 -20.52 -0.39
C THR A 512 -15.69 -20.48 -1.77
N GLN A 513 -14.94 -19.87 -2.70
CA GLN A 513 -15.37 -19.56 -4.05
C GLN A 513 -14.55 -20.33 -5.10
N PHE A 514 -13.30 -20.67 -4.78
CA PHE A 514 -12.31 -21.27 -5.67
C PHE A 514 -11.60 -22.48 -5.02
N GLY A 515 -12.34 -23.32 -4.29
CA GLY A 515 -11.84 -24.53 -3.61
C GLY A 515 -11.27 -25.60 -4.57
N GLU A 516 -10.98 -26.80 -4.05
CA GLU A 516 -10.07 -27.79 -4.67
C GLU A 516 -10.33 -28.15 -6.16
N ASN A 517 -11.58 -28.05 -6.65
CA ASN A 517 -11.90 -28.32 -8.06
C ASN A 517 -11.61 -27.15 -9.02
N VAL A 518 -11.36 -25.95 -8.51
CA VAL A 518 -10.82 -24.82 -9.26
C VAL A 518 -9.31 -24.71 -9.08
N THR A 519 -8.80 -24.85 -7.85
CA THR A 519 -7.37 -24.64 -7.50
C THR A 519 -6.65 -25.92 -7.00
N PRO A 520 -6.66 -27.03 -7.77
CA PRO A 520 -6.13 -28.31 -7.30
C PRO A 520 -4.61 -28.28 -7.08
N ASN A 521 -3.83 -27.42 -7.77
CA ASN A 521 -2.39 -27.29 -7.51
C ASN A 521 -2.14 -26.52 -6.21
N GLN A 522 -2.84 -25.40 -5.97
CA GLN A 522 -2.68 -24.65 -4.74
C GLN A 522 -3.05 -25.49 -3.50
N HIS A 523 -4.12 -26.28 -3.59
CA HIS A 523 -4.50 -27.23 -2.54
C HIS A 523 -3.43 -28.31 -2.31
N ALA A 524 -2.88 -28.90 -3.38
CA ALA A 524 -1.81 -29.88 -3.27
C ALA A 524 -0.50 -29.28 -2.69
N LEU A 525 -0.19 -28.02 -3.02
CA LEU A 525 0.95 -27.29 -2.48
C LEU A 525 0.78 -27.02 -0.99
N ALA A 526 -0.39 -26.57 -0.53
CA ALA A 526 -0.70 -26.39 0.88
C ALA A 526 -0.63 -27.72 1.68
N GLN A 527 -1.03 -28.84 1.08
CA GLN A 527 -0.95 -30.17 1.71
C GLN A 527 0.49 -30.72 1.78
N GLN A 528 1.32 -30.51 0.75
CA GLN A 528 2.70 -30.99 0.71
C GLN A 528 3.64 -30.11 1.56
N PHE A 529 3.51 -28.78 1.44
CA PHE A 529 4.34 -27.80 2.14
C PHE A 529 3.62 -27.32 3.40
N GLY A 530 3.40 -26.02 3.57
CA GLY A 530 2.64 -25.46 4.69
C GLY A 530 1.33 -24.83 4.23
N LEU A 531 0.29 -24.96 5.06
CA LEU A 531 -0.88 -24.09 5.02
C LEU A 531 -0.66 -22.93 6.01
N TYR A 532 -0.81 -21.70 5.55
CA TYR A 532 -0.62 -20.49 6.35
C TYR A 532 -1.98 -19.79 6.46
N ASP A 533 -2.59 -19.85 7.65
CA ASP A 533 -3.97 -19.42 7.91
C ASP A 533 -4.03 -18.12 8.74
N ASN A 534 -2.95 -17.33 8.73
CA ASN A 534 -2.86 -16.05 9.43
C ASN A 534 -1.89 -15.08 8.74
N PHE A 535 -1.97 -15.03 7.40
CA PHE A 535 -1.18 -14.14 6.54
C PHE A 535 -2.04 -12.99 6.00
N TYR A 536 -1.46 -11.78 5.91
CA TYR A 536 -2.16 -10.56 5.50
C TYR A 536 -1.45 -9.80 4.38
N ASP A 537 -2.19 -9.44 3.33
CA ASP A 537 -1.79 -8.46 2.33
C ASP A 537 -2.30 -7.08 2.71
N ILE A 538 -1.44 -6.05 2.64
CA ILE A 538 -1.68 -4.80 3.38
C ILE A 538 -2.32 -3.73 2.47
N GLY A 539 -2.28 -3.94 1.17
CA GLY A 539 -2.97 -3.09 0.20
C GLY A 539 -4.48 -3.29 0.25
N THR A 540 -5.22 -2.21 -0.02
CA THR A 540 -6.68 -2.28 -0.32
C THR A 540 -6.95 -2.68 -1.77
N ASN A 541 -5.95 -2.58 -2.65
CA ASN A 541 -6.06 -2.71 -4.10
C ASN A 541 -4.64 -2.86 -4.71
N SER A 542 -4.56 -3.18 -6.00
CA SER A 542 -3.30 -3.53 -6.67
C SER A 542 -2.29 -2.39 -6.68
N ALA A 543 -2.76 -1.14 -6.74
CA ALA A 543 -1.90 0.04 -6.64
C ALA A 543 -1.15 0.11 -5.29
N GLU A 544 -1.79 -0.26 -4.19
CA GLU A 544 -1.15 -0.39 -2.88
C GLU A 544 -0.35 -1.70 -2.77
N GLY A 545 -0.91 -2.81 -3.24
CA GLY A 545 -0.40 -4.17 -3.09
C GLY A 545 0.99 -4.38 -3.69
N HIS A 546 1.20 -4.02 -4.95
CA HIS A 546 2.52 -4.11 -5.56
C HIS A 546 3.54 -3.16 -4.92
N ASN A 547 3.10 -1.98 -4.42
CA ASN A 547 3.97 -1.08 -3.66
C ASN A 547 4.43 -1.74 -2.35
N TRP A 548 3.53 -2.38 -1.60
CA TRP A 548 3.88 -3.20 -0.43
C TRP A 548 4.86 -4.32 -0.75
N LEU A 549 4.66 -5.07 -1.83
CA LEU A 549 5.55 -6.17 -2.22
C LEU A 549 6.94 -5.72 -2.68
N MET A 550 7.03 -4.59 -3.38
CA MET A 550 8.29 -4.13 -4.00
C MET A 550 9.08 -3.15 -3.11
N GLN A 551 8.42 -2.44 -2.19
CA GLN A 551 9.02 -1.40 -1.34
C GLN A 551 8.89 -1.69 0.16
N SER A 552 8.08 -2.67 0.56
CA SER A 552 7.71 -2.98 1.95
C SER A 552 7.10 -1.81 2.71
N ASP A 553 6.50 -0.86 2.00
CA ASP A 553 5.81 0.33 2.50
C ASP A 553 4.94 0.88 1.37
N ASN A 554 3.90 1.63 1.72
CA ASN A 554 3.07 2.35 0.77
C ASN A 554 3.34 3.85 0.98
N PRO A 555 3.87 4.62 0.01
CA PRO A 555 4.23 6.01 0.27
C PRO A 555 3.02 6.88 0.64
N GLU A 556 3.24 7.92 1.45
CA GLU A 556 2.19 8.86 1.86
C GLU A 556 1.36 9.45 0.71
N TYR A 557 1.98 9.66 -0.47
CA TYR A 557 1.26 10.06 -1.68
C TYR A 557 0.17 9.03 -2.04
N THR A 558 0.54 7.76 -2.13
CA THR A 558 -0.36 6.64 -2.41
C THR A 558 -1.37 6.39 -1.28
N GLU A 559 -1.01 6.60 -0.02
CA GLU A 559 -1.98 6.58 1.09
C GLU A 559 -3.01 7.72 1.03
N SER A 560 -2.63 8.86 0.45
CA SER A 560 -3.51 10.02 0.27
C SER A 560 -4.32 10.01 -1.04
N SER A 561 -4.02 9.09 -1.96
CA SER A 561 -4.78 8.81 -3.19
C SER A 561 -5.57 7.48 -3.14
N ALA A 562 -5.33 6.67 -2.11
CA ALA A 562 -5.85 5.33 -1.86
C ALA A 562 -7.36 5.18 -2.13
N GLY A 563 -7.72 4.32 -3.08
CA GLY A 563 -9.11 4.03 -3.47
C GLY A 563 -9.75 5.05 -4.43
N GLU A 564 -9.06 6.15 -4.77
CA GLU A 564 -9.54 7.12 -5.76
C GLU A 564 -8.72 7.16 -7.05
N TYR A 565 -7.37 7.17 -6.96
CA TYR A 565 -6.42 7.25 -8.09
C TYR A 565 -6.74 8.28 -9.19
N THR A 566 -7.51 9.32 -8.85
CA THR A 566 -8.03 10.35 -9.78
C THR A 566 -6.95 11.13 -10.52
N ARG A 567 -5.71 11.09 -10.01
CA ARG A 567 -4.54 11.69 -10.64
C ARG A 567 -3.77 10.70 -11.51
N SER A 568 -3.35 9.58 -10.94
CA SER A 568 -2.62 8.54 -11.65
C SER A 568 -2.69 7.25 -10.85
N TYR A 569 -2.60 6.13 -11.56
CA TYR A 569 -2.28 4.82 -10.99
C TYR A 569 -0.81 4.86 -10.55
N ASP A 570 -0.54 4.77 -9.25
CA ASP A 570 0.72 5.22 -8.62
C ASP A 570 1.66 4.08 -8.19
N THR A 571 1.75 3.08 -9.06
CA THR A 571 2.69 1.95 -9.02
C THR A 571 3.88 2.12 -9.96
N GLU A 572 3.74 1.76 -11.24
CA GLU A 572 4.92 1.51 -12.10
C GLU A 572 5.43 2.77 -12.81
N ASN A 573 4.49 3.67 -13.11
CA ASN A 573 4.69 4.79 -14.04
C ASN A 573 4.56 6.17 -13.38
N ASP A 574 4.20 6.26 -12.10
CA ASP A 574 4.18 7.51 -11.33
C ASP A 574 5.33 7.57 -10.31
N VAL A 575 6.27 8.50 -10.56
CA VAL A 575 7.40 8.79 -9.68
C VAL A 575 7.03 9.08 -8.21
N LEU A 576 5.79 9.54 -7.95
CA LEU A 576 5.35 9.95 -6.62
C LEU A 576 4.98 8.75 -5.73
N GLY A 577 4.69 7.59 -6.34
CA GLY A 577 4.55 6.30 -5.66
C GLY A 577 5.89 5.60 -5.36
N HIS A 578 7.04 6.26 -5.57
CA HIS A 578 8.36 5.63 -5.41
C HIS A 578 9.13 6.15 -4.18
N GLN A 579 9.48 5.25 -3.25
CA GLN A 579 10.29 5.52 -2.08
C GLN A 579 11.74 5.84 -2.41
N LYS A 580 12.30 6.81 -1.68
CA LYS A 580 13.68 7.28 -1.79
C LYS A 580 14.75 6.18 -1.72
N THR A 581 14.50 5.13 -0.95
CA THR A 581 15.40 3.96 -0.80
C THR A 581 15.33 2.99 -1.96
N GLY A 582 14.30 3.09 -2.80
CA GLY A 582 14.02 2.23 -3.93
C GLY A 582 13.38 0.92 -3.51
N PHE A 583 13.60 -0.11 -4.31
CA PHE A 583 12.83 -1.35 -4.30
C PHE A 583 13.71 -2.57 -4.00
N ILE A 584 13.06 -3.71 -3.73
CA ILE A 584 13.69 -4.99 -3.40
C ILE A 584 14.71 -5.44 -4.47
N TRP A 585 14.47 -5.20 -5.76
CA TRP A 585 15.45 -5.48 -6.81
C TRP A 585 16.69 -4.58 -6.74
N THR A 586 16.52 -3.29 -6.42
CA THR A 586 17.62 -2.33 -6.28
C THR A 586 18.49 -2.66 -5.05
N GLY A 587 17.85 -3.21 -4.01
CA GLY A 587 18.47 -3.78 -2.82
C GLY A 587 19.23 -5.07 -3.11
N ALA A 588 18.65 -5.98 -3.90
CA ALA A 588 19.32 -7.20 -4.40
C ALA A 588 20.57 -6.84 -5.22
N GLN A 589 20.46 -5.93 -6.19
CA GLN A 589 21.59 -5.40 -6.95
C GLN A 589 22.66 -4.79 -6.02
N ALA A 590 22.27 -4.03 -5.00
CA ALA A 590 23.20 -3.45 -4.01
C ALA A 590 23.90 -4.50 -3.15
N ALA A 591 23.24 -5.63 -2.86
CA ALA A 591 23.82 -6.80 -2.20
C ALA A 591 24.67 -7.68 -3.14
N GLY A 592 24.88 -7.26 -4.40
CA GLY A 592 25.65 -8.00 -5.40
C GLY A 592 24.94 -9.25 -5.93
N LYS A 593 23.61 -9.24 -5.95
CA LYS A 593 22.75 -10.32 -6.44
C LYS A 593 22.26 -10.05 -7.85
N THR A 594 22.04 -11.11 -8.63
CA THR A 594 21.34 -11.00 -9.91
C THR A 594 19.83 -10.96 -9.70
N VAL A 595 19.14 -10.21 -10.54
CA VAL A 595 17.67 -10.14 -10.56
C VAL A 595 17.19 -10.53 -11.95
N LYS A 596 16.00 -11.12 -12.02
CA LYS A 596 15.15 -11.20 -13.20
C LYS A 596 13.75 -10.73 -12.81
N ASP A 597 13.17 -9.89 -13.66
CA ASP A 597 11.81 -9.43 -13.53
C ASP A 597 10.97 -10.01 -14.68
N PHE A 598 9.80 -10.54 -14.36
CA PHE A 598 8.81 -11.11 -15.26
C PHE A 598 7.45 -10.43 -15.04
N GLY A 599 7.33 -9.17 -15.48
CA GLY A 599 6.07 -8.44 -15.55
C GLY A 599 5.84 -7.44 -14.42
N GLU A 600 6.55 -7.55 -13.29
CA GLU A 600 6.46 -6.59 -12.19
C GLU A 600 6.90 -5.20 -12.66
N PHE A 601 6.07 -4.19 -12.39
CA PHE A 601 6.36 -2.79 -12.71
C PHE A 601 6.80 -2.55 -14.17
N GLN A 602 6.23 -3.33 -15.10
CA GLN A 602 6.39 -3.18 -16.55
C GLN A 602 5.18 -2.50 -17.20
N SER A 603 5.40 -1.95 -18.39
CA SER A 603 4.46 -1.31 -19.28
C SER A 603 4.48 -2.00 -20.65
N LEU A 604 3.33 -2.06 -21.33
CA LEU A 604 3.24 -2.64 -22.67
C LEU A 604 3.79 -1.67 -23.74
N GLU A 605 4.85 -2.06 -24.45
CA GLU A 605 5.33 -1.29 -25.61
C GLU A 605 4.57 -1.63 -26.90
N THR A 606 4.29 -2.92 -27.13
CA THR A 606 3.61 -3.40 -28.33
C THR A 606 3.01 -4.79 -28.12
N LYS A 607 1.71 -4.92 -28.38
CA LYS A 607 1.02 -6.22 -28.51
C LYS A 607 0.67 -6.49 -29.98
N PRO A 608 1.04 -7.64 -30.58
CA PRO A 608 0.60 -7.99 -31.93
C PRO A 608 -0.92 -8.06 -32.02
N ALA A 609 -1.53 -7.48 -33.07
CA ALA A 609 -2.99 -7.47 -33.22
C ALA A 609 -3.64 -8.87 -33.26
N GLY A 610 -2.86 -9.91 -33.60
CA GLY A 610 -3.31 -11.30 -33.57
C GLY A 610 -3.23 -11.98 -32.19
N ALA A 611 -2.68 -11.33 -31.17
CA ALA A 611 -2.48 -11.88 -29.82
C ALA A 611 -3.78 -11.85 -28.97
N SER A 612 -4.86 -12.41 -29.49
CA SER A 612 -6.09 -12.64 -28.70
C SER A 612 -5.92 -13.82 -27.74
N TRP A 613 -6.76 -13.89 -26.71
CA TRP A 613 -6.76 -14.99 -25.73
C TRP A 613 -6.75 -16.37 -26.40
N GLN A 614 -7.62 -16.60 -27.39
CA GLN A 614 -7.69 -17.88 -28.11
C GLN A 614 -6.38 -18.24 -28.81
N ASN A 615 -5.74 -17.25 -29.42
CA ASN A 615 -4.50 -17.47 -30.17
C ASN A 615 -3.32 -17.69 -29.22
N LEU A 616 -3.24 -16.96 -28.11
CA LEU A 616 -2.22 -17.16 -27.07
C LEU A 616 -2.39 -18.50 -26.34
N TYR A 617 -3.62 -18.93 -26.07
CA TYR A 617 -3.93 -20.27 -25.55
C TYR A 617 -3.50 -21.39 -26.53
N CYS A 618 -3.78 -21.23 -27.83
CA CYS A 618 -3.31 -22.21 -28.82
C CYS A 618 -1.78 -22.17 -29.01
N ASP A 619 -1.15 -21.00 -28.90
CA ASP A 619 0.29 -20.83 -28.98
C ASP A 619 0.99 -21.43 -27.75
N SER A 620 0.46 -21.31 -26.53
CA SER A 620 1.02 -21.96 -25.34
C SER A 620 1.06 -23.49 -25.49
N LYS A 621 -0.02 -24.09 -26.02
CA LYS A 621 -0.07 -25.53 -26.35
C LYS A 621 0.94 -25.92 -27.43
N ASN A 622 1.13 -25.06 -28.43
CA ASN A 622 2.14 -25.27 -29.48
C ASN A 622 3.58 -25.15 -28.94
N MET A 623 3.86 -24.15 -28.10
CA MET A 623 5.15 -23.98 -27.42
C MET A 623 5.47 -25.21 -26.55
N ALA A 624 4.53 -25.64 -25.70
CA ALA A 624 4.70 -26.82 -24.85
C ALA A 624 4.92 -28.12 -25.65
N ALA A 625 4.22 -28.29 -26.77
CA ALA A 625 4.30 -29.51 -27.59
C ALA A 625 5.56 -29.57 -28.48
N THR A 626 6.17 -28.43 -28.84
CA THR A 626 7.23 -28.36 -29.87
C THR A 626 8.55 -27.75 -29.39
N GLY A 627 8.56 -27.03 -28.27
CA GLY A 627 9.67 -26.18 -27.85
C GLY A 627 9.90 -24.95 -28.74
N ALA A 628 8.97 -24.62 -29.63
CA ALA A 628 9.03 -23.41 -30.45
C ALA A 628 8.86 -22.14 -29.59
N ARG A 629 9.39 -21.01 -30.08
CA ARG A 629 9.08 -19.69 -29.52
C ARG A 629 7.66 -19.28 -29.91
N THR A 630 7.09 -18.37 -29.11
CA THR A 630 5.79 -17.76 -29.39
C THR A 630 5.68 -17.21 -30.82
N ALA A 631 4.53 -17.44 -31.44
CA ALA A 631 4.13 -16.80 -32.70
C ALA A 631 3.68 -15.33 -32.51
N TYR A 632 3.47 -14.90 -31.27
CA TYR A 632 2.91 -13.61 -30.87
C TYR A 632 3.84 -12.87 -29.89
N PRO A 633 5.06 -12.47 -30.32
CA PRO A 633 6.00 -11.78 -29.46
C PRO A 633 5.43 -10.44 -28.99
N ILE A 634 5.08 -10.37 -27.71
CA ILE A 634 4.72 -9.15 -27.00
C ILE A 634 6.03 -8.41 -26.64
N LYS A 635 5.97 -7.08 -26.56
CA LYS A 635 7.07 -6.23 -26.09
C LYS A 635 6.67 -5.46 -24.84
N THR A 636 7.56 -5.44 -23.87
CA THR A 636 7.39 -4.79 -22.58
C THR A 636 8.67 -4.07 -22.18
N GLY A 637 8.54 -3.03 -21.37
CA GLY A 637 9.65 -2.29 -20.77
C GLY A 637 9.18 -1.60 -19.50
N SER A 638 10.07 -1.01 -18.71
CA SER A 638 9.69 -0.27 -17.50
C SER A 638 10.11 1.19 -17.58
N ALA A 639 9.28 2.08 -17.03
CA ALA A 639 9.63 3.48 -16.83
C ALA A 639 10.79 3.66 -15.83
N ILE A 640 11.05 2.66 -14.98
CA ILE A 640 12.15 2.66 -14.00
C ILE A 640 13.39 2.03 -14.65
N PRO A 641 14.47 2.78 -14.94
CA PRO A 641 15.59 2.25 -15.72
C PRO A 641 16.29 1.04 -15.08
N SER A 642 16.44 1.03 -13.75
CA SER A 642 17.09 -0.08 -13.02
C SER A 642 16.30 -1.39 -13.02
N LEU A 643 14.99 -1.31 -13.25
CA LEU A 643 14.11 -2.47 -13.41
C LEU A 643 14.15 -2.96 -14.85
N ASN A 644 14.02 -2.03 -15.81
CA ASN A 644 14.12 -2.34 -17.25
C ASN A 644 15.45 -3.05 -17.62
N ASP A 645 16.55 -2.72 -16.93
CA ASP A 645 17.86 -3.39 -17.06
C ASP A 645 17.86 -4.88 -16.62
N VAL A 646 16.85 -5.33 -15.85
CA VAL A 646 16.69 -6.71 -15.36
C VAL A 646 15.40 -7.41 -15.80
N SER A 647 14.48 -6.69 -16.46
CA SER A 647 13.25 -7.22 -17.05
C SER A 647 13.52 -8.24 -18.17
N VAL A 648 12.87 -9.40 -18.08
CA VAL A 648 12.88 -10.42 -19.13
C VAL A 648 11.89 -10.03 -20.23
N GLN A 649 12.45 -9.37 -21.22
CA GLN A 649 11.76 -8.80 -22.38
C GLN A 649 10.76 -9.76 -23.04
N GLY A 650 9.49 -9.33 -23.09
CA GLY A 650 8.39 -10.05 -23.73
C GLY A 650 7.61 -11.00 -22.82
N PHE A 651 7.89 -11.01 -21.51
CA PHE A 651 6.94 -11.49 -20.51
C PHE A 651 5.86 -10.42 -20.27
N PRO A 652 4.55 -10.70 -20.46
CA PRO A 652 3.51 -9.67 -20.34
C PRO A 652 3.16 -9.29 -18.88
N LEU A 653 2.92 -8.00 -18.66
CA LEU A 653 2.25 -7.44 -17.48
C LEU A 653 0.77 -7.88 -17.36
N PHE A 654 -0.01 -7.25 -16.49
CA PHE A 654 -1.46 -7.35 -16.45
C PHE A 654 -2.15 -7.12 -17.80
N ASP A 655 -2.87 -8.14 -18.30
CA ASP A 655 -3.82 -8.07 -19.41
C ASP A 655 -4.55 -9.42 -19.48
N LEU A 656 -5.83 -9.49 -19.08
CA LEU A 656 -6.56 -10.76 -19.02
C LEU A 656 -6.89 -11.37 -20.40
N ASN A 657 -6.47 -10.75 -21.51
CA ASN A 657 -6.35 -11.46 -22.80
C ASN A 657 -5.14 -12.40 -22.88
N VAL A 658 -4.25 -12.44 -21.89
CA VAL A 658 -3.03 -13.27 -21.88
C VAL A 658 -3.22 -14.40 -20.87
N PRO A 659 -3.33 -15.68 -21.31
CA PRO A 659 -3.33 -16.82 -20.41
C PRO A 659 -2.07 -16.86 -19.52
N ASP A 660 -2.21 -17.18 -18.24
CA ASP A 660 -1.08 -17.35 -17.33
C ASP A 660 -0.26 -18.59 -17.73
N ILE A 661 -0.88 -19.62 -18.34
CA ILE A 661 -0.15 -20.72 -18.99
C ILE A 661 0.67 -20.27 -20.21
N TYR A 662 0.35 -19.13 -20.83
CA TYR A 662 1.20 -18.54 -21.86
C TYR A 662 2.39 -17.83 -21.21
N LYS A 663 2.15 -17.05 -20.13
CA LYS A 663 3.22 -16.43 -19.34
C LYS A 663 4.23 -17.49 -18.82
N GLU A 664 3.72 -18.59 -18.28
CA GLU A 664 4.50 -19.76 -17.82
C GLU A 664 5.41 -20.31 -18.92
N GLN A 665 4.90 -20.52 -20.13
CA GLN A 665 5.71 -21.03 -21.24
C GLN A 665 6.81 -20.05 -21.69
N ILE A 666 6.58 -18.73 -21.62
CA ILE A 666 7.63 -17.72 -21.87
C ILE A 666 8.73 -17.82 -20.80
N TRP A 667 8.34 -17.89 -19.52
CA TRP A 667 9.30 -18.12 -18.43
C TRP A 667 10.05 -19.44 -18.58
N GLN A 668 9.37 -20.54 -18.91
CA GLN A 668 9.98 -21.87 -18.99
C GLN A 668 11.12 -21.90 -20.03
N GLN A 669 10.95 -21.21 -21.16
CA GLN A 669 11.98 -21.08 -22.20
C GLN A 669 13.19 -20.27 -21.73
N ASP A 670 13.00 -19.22 -20.93
CA ASP A 670 14.10 -18.49 -20.30
C ASP A 670 14.80 -19.34 -19.22
N PHE A 671 14.03 -20.03 -18.36
CA PHE A 671 14.56 -20.87 -17.30
C PHE A 671 15.39 -22.04 -17.83
N ASP A 672 14.91 -22.75 -18.86
CA ASP A 672 15.63 -23.86 -19.49
C ASP A 672 16.94 -23.40 -20.17
N LYS A 673 16.95 -22.18 -20.72
CA LYS A 673 18.12 -21.62 -21.41
C LYS A 673 19.16 -21.00 -20.46
N ASN A 674 18.69 -20.22 -19.49
CA ASN A 674 19.51 -19.28 -18.72
C ASN A 674 19.56 -19.62 -17.22
N GLY A 675 18.59 -20.40 -16.70
CA GLY A 675 18.40 -20.65 -15.28
C GLY A 675 17.90 -19.42 -14.49
N PRO A 676 17.64 -19.58 -13.18
CA PRO A 676 17.15 -18.51 -12.33
C PRO A 676 18.25 -17.53 -11.91
N ALA A 677 17.85 -16.28 -11.67
CA ALA A 677 18.64 -15.28 -10.95
C ALA A 677 18.55 -15.51 -9.42
N ASN A 678 19.22 -14.68 -8.62
CA ASN A 678 19.10 -14.76 -7.17
C ASN A 678 17.73 -14.30 -6.66
N LEU A 679 17.17 -13.26 -7.27
CA LEU A 679 15.79 -12.82 -7.12
C LEU A 679 15.08 -12.94 -8.48
N ASN A 680 13.90 -13.53 -8.50
CA ASN A 680 13.07 -13.69 -9.68
C ASN A 680 11.66 -13.24 -9.28
N MET A 681 11.13 -12.20 -9.93
CA MET A 681 9.84 -11.57 -9.57
C MET A 681 8.85 -11.77 -10.73
N PHE A 682 7.58 -12.04 -10.46
CA PHE A 682 6.58 -12.43 -11.47
C PHE A 682 5.22 -11.84 -11.16
N TRP A 683 4.52 -11.35 -12.20
CA TRP A 683 3.08 -11.02 -12.14
C TRP A 683 2.27 -12.03 -12.97
N PHE A 684 1.54 -12.91 -12.30
CA PHE A 684 0.44 -13.69 -12.90
C PHE A 684 -0.87 -12.98 -12.57
N SER A 685 -1.81 -12.93 -13.51
CA SER A 685 -2.90 -11.93 -13.42
C SER A 685 -4.30 -12.49 -13.62
N ASN A 686 -4.48 -13.71 -14.12
CA ASN A 686 -5.81 -14.17 -14.51
C ASN A 686 -6.74 -14.46 -13.33
N ASP A 687 -6.22 -14.64 -12.14
CA ASP A 687 -7.06 -14.65 -10.94
C ASP A 687 -7.62 -13.28 -10.55
N HIS A 688 -7.21 -12.15 -11.12
CA HIS A 688 -8.05 -10.93 -11.06
C HIS A 688 -9.48 -11.21 -11.59
N THR A 689 -9.62 -12.10 -12.58
CA THR A 689 -10.85 -12.45 -13.31
C THR A 689 -11.49 -11.27 -14.06
N GLY A 690 -12.50 -11.57 -14.88
CA GLY A 690 -13.24 -10.57 -15.66
C GLY A 690 -12.75 -10.43 -17.11
N GLY A 691 -11.80 -11.26 -17.53
CA GLY A 691 -11.35 -11.40 -18.90
C GLY A 691 -12.31 -12.21 -19.79
N PRO A 692 -11.80 -12.78 -20.91
CA PRO A 692 -12.62 -13.45 -21.91
C PRO A 692 -13.19 -14.82 -21.49
N ALA A 693 -12.66 -15.43 -20.43
CA ALA A 693 -13.13 -16.71 -19.90
C ALA A 693 -14.12 -16.50 -18.73
N ASN A 694 -14.57 -17.60 -18.13
CA ASN A 694 -15.32 -17.57 -16.87
C ASN A 694 -14.34 -17.48 -15.70
N ALA A 695 -14.68 -16.77 -14.63
CA ALA A 695 -13.85 -16.58 -13.44
C ALA A 695 -13.24 -17.88 -12.88
N ALA A 696 -14.00 -18.98 -12.85
CA ALA A 696 -13.47 -20.27 -12.39
C ALA A 696 -12.43 -20.86 -13.35
N ALA A 697 -12.48 -20.54 -14.64
CA ALA A 697 -11.49 -20.95 -15.62
C ALA A 697 -10.25 -20.06 -15.63
N GLU A 698 -10.40 -18.76 -15.36
CA GLU A 698 -9.27 -17.83 -15.23
C GLU A 698 -8.41 -18.17 -13.99
N VAL A 699 -9.04 -18.44 -12.83
CA VAL A 699 -8.34 -18.92 -11.64
C VAL A 699 -7.73 -20.32 -11.83
N ALA A 700 -8.38 -21.22 -12.60
CA ALA A 700 -7.82 -22.53 -12.93
C ALA A 700 -6.63 -22.47 -13.92
N ASP A 701 -6.59 -21.43 -14.77
CA ASP A 701 -5.47 -21.17 -15.70
C ASP A 701 -4.24 -20.69 -14.91
N ASN A 702 -4.45 -19.79 -13.95
CA ASN A 702 -3.45 -19.35 -12.98
C ASN A 702 -2.94 -20.51 -12.09
N ASP A 703 -3.83 -21.29 -11.46
CA ASP A 703 -3.47 -22.46 -10.65
C ASP A 703 -2.58 -23.46 -11.40
N LEU A 704 -2.91 -23.73 -12.67
CA LEU A 704 -2.14 -24.64 -13.51
C LEU A 704 -0.77 -24.04 -13.91
N ALA A 705 -0.71 -22.73 -14.15
CA ALA A 705 0.54 -22.03 -14.44
C ALA A 705 1.50 -22.08 -13.24
N VAL A 706 1.01 -21.72 -12.04
CA VAL A 706 1.76 -21.79 -10.77
C VAL A 706 2.20 -23.23 -10.50
N GLY A 707 1.29 -24.20 -10.60
CA GLY A 707 1.59 -25.62 -10.38
C GLY A 707 2.71 -26.14 -11.29
N ARG A 708 2.65 -25.84 -12.59
CA ARG A 708 3.69 -26.21 -13.56
C ARG A 708 5.03 -25.52 -13.29
N MET A 709 5.00 -24.25 -12.92
CA MET A 709 6.21 -23.50 -12.58
C MET A 709 6.91 -24.09 -11.35
N VAL A 710 6.15 -24.45 -10.31
CA VAL A 710 6.69 -25.11 -9.11
C VAL A 710 7.21 -26.52 -9.45
N ASP A 711 6.46 -27.34 -10.18
CA ASP A 711 6.90 -28.66 -10.67
C ASP A 711 8.23 -28.56 -11.43
N LYS A 712 8.33 -27.61 -12.36
CA LYS A 712 9.54 -27.34 -13.15
C LYS A 712 10.73 -26.93 -12.28
N ILE A 713 10.54 -26.08 -11.28
CA ILE A 713 11.60 -25.64 -10.37
C ILE A 713 12.04 -26.79 -9.46
N THR A 714 11.10 -27.54 -8.87
CA THR A 714 11.40 -28.62 -7.93
C THR A 714 12.08 -29.84 -8.57
N HIS A 715 11.79 -30.13 -9.84
CA HIS A 715 12.52 -31.14 -10.62
C HIS A 715 13.86 -30.63 -11.19
N SER A 716 14.21 -29.36 -11.00
CA SER A 716 15.46 -28.77 -11.50
C SER A 716 16.64 -28.98 -10.55
N LYS A 717 17.86 -28.84 -11.10
CA LYS A 717 19.12 -28.82 -10.32
C LYS A 717 19.23 -27.66 -9.31
N TYR A 718 18.31 -26.70 -9.35
CA TYR A 718 18.26 -25.51 -8.49
C TYR A 718 17.34 -25.71 -7.26
N TRP A 719 16.52 -26.76 -7.22
CA TRP A 719 15.52 -26.99 -6.16
C TRP A 719 16.12 -26.92 -4.73
N LYS A 720 17.17 -27.70 -4.49
CA LYS A 720 17.94 -27.82 -3.23
C LYS A 720 18.43 -26.50 -2.59
N ASP A 721 18.47 -25.41 -3.35
CA ASP A 721 18.84 -24.07 -2.92
C ASP A 721 17.86 -22.97 -3.42
N SER A 722 16.59 -23.35 -3.57
CA SER A 722 15.47 -22.45 -3.92
C SER A 722 14.48 -22.24 -2.78
N ALA A 723 13.81 -21.09 -2.79
CA ALA A 723 12.54 -20.85 -2.11
C ALA A 723 11.60 -20.10 -3.06
N ILE A 724 10.35 -20.53 -3.12
CA ILE A 724 9.28 -19.93 -3.90
C ILE A 724 8.26 -19.39 -2.89
N PHE A 725 7.89 -18.13 -3.06
CA PHE A 725 6.77 -17.50 -2.38
C PHE A 725 5.69 -17.27 -3.43
N VAL A 726 4.48 -17.74 -3.15
CA VAL A 726 3.27 -17.44 -3.94
C VAL A 726 2.37 -16.62 -3.03
N VAL A 727 1.96 -15.45 -3.50
CA VAL A 727 1.26 -14.41 -2.71
C VAL A 727 0.37 -13.62 -3.65
N GLU A 728 -0.72 -13.04 -3.14
CA GLU A 728 -1.45 -12.00 -3.89
C GLU A 728 -0.72 -10.65 -3.75
N ASP A 729 -0.99 -9.70 -4.65
CA ASP A 729 -0.68 -8.28 -4.43
C ASP A 729 -1.55 -7.69 -3.32
N ASP A 730 -2.83 -8.04 -3.31
CA ASP A 730 -3.78 -7.79 -2.25
C ASP A 730 -4.98 -8.77 -2.32
N SER A 731 -5.96 -8.56 -1.43
CA SER A 731 -7.19 -9.34 -1.34
C SER A 731 -8.42 -8.62 -1.92
N GLN A 732 -8.22 -7.37 -2.33
CA GLN A 732 -9.19 -6.40 -2.84
C GLN A 732 -10.50 -6.48 -2.04
N ALA A 733 -11.60 -6.84 -2.68
CA ALA A 733 -12.90 -6.88 -2.03
C ALA A 733 -13.40 -8.29 -1.66
N GLY A 734 -12.58 -9.34 -1.73
CA GLY A 734 -12.96 -10.68 -1.27
C GLY A 734 -13.46 -10.69 0.18
N LEU A 735 -14.34 -11.64 0.55
CA LEU A 735 -14.78 -11.81 1.93
C LEU A 735 -13.88 -12.80 2.67
N ASP A 736 -13.46 -12.43 3.88
CA ASP A 736 -12.82 -13.29 4.87
C ASP A 736 -13.51 -13.12 6.23
N HIS A 737 -13.59 -14.17 7.05
CA HIS A 737 -14.27 -14.09 8.35
C HIS A 737 -13.43 -13.45 9.48
N VAL A 738 -12.13 -13.20 9.27
CA VAL A 738 -11.22 -12.60 10.27
C VAL A 738 -11.00 -11.12 10.02
N ASP A 739 -10.47 -10.77 8.85
CA ASP A 739 -10.22 -9.40 8.39
C ASP A 739 -10.03 -9.42 6.88
N GLY A 740 -10.51 -8.39 6.18
CA GLY A 740 -10.50 -8.34 4.72
C GLY A 740 -9.13 -8.46 4.07
N HIS A 741 -8.05 -8.10 4.78
CA HIS A 741 -6.67 -8.22 4.32
C HIS A 741 -6.12 -9.66 4.34
N ARG A 742 -6.82 -10.60 4.95
CA ARG A 742 -6.31 -11.97 5.16
C ARG A 742 -6.32 -12.73 3.84
N ALA A 743 -5.16 -13.25 3.46
CA ALA A 743 -4.90 -13.74 2.10
C ALA A 743 -4.13 -15.08 2.08
N PRO A 744 -4.19 -15.84 0.98
CA PRO A 744 -3.43 -17.07 0.84
C PRO A 744 -1.94 -16.76 0.58
N VAL A 745 -1.04 -17.46 1.28
CA VAL A 745 0.39 -17.47 0.97
C VAL A 745 0.91 -18.91 0.91
N GLN A 746 1.88 -19.17 0.04
CA GLN A 746 2.57 -20.46 -0.02
C GLN A 746 4.09 -20.26 0.06
N VAL A 747 4.71 -20.96 1.02
CA VAL A 747 6.17 -21.00 1.18
C VAL A 747 6.68 -22.38 0.77
N ILE A 748 7.29 -22.46 -0.41
CA ILE A 748 7.68 -23.72 -1.05
C ILE A 748 9.21 -23.79 -1.17
N SER A 749 9.83 -24.71 -0.44
CA SER A 749 11.29 -24.89 -0.40
C SER A 749 11.63 -26.29 0.14
N PRO A 750 12.81 -26.86 -0.16
CA PRO A 750 13.30 -28.01 0.59
C PRO A 750 13.44 -27.70 2.09
N TYR A 751 13.58 -26.41 2.43
CA TYR A 751 13.70 -25.95 3.80
C TYR A 751 12.39 -25.43 4.40
N ALA A 752 11.26 -25.48 3.68
CA ALA A 752 9.96 -25.11 4.25
C ALA A 752 9.51 -26.14 5.30
N GLN A 753 8.54 -25.79 6.15
CA GLN A 753 7.76 -26.81 6.87
C GLN A 753 6.90 -27.59 5.86
N HIS A 754 6.74 -28.90 6.08
CA HIS A 754 5.98 -29.81 5.20
C HIS A 754 4.91 -30.53 6.01
N GLY A 755 3.67 -30.57 5.50
CA GLY A 755 2.51 -31.19 6.13
C GLY A 755 2.03 -30.49 7.42
N THR A 756 2.18 -29.16 7.52
CA THR A 756 1.84 -28.39 8.74
C THR A 756 0.94 -27.19 8.46
N VAL A 757 0.09 -26.86 9.44
CA VAL A 757 -0.61 -25.57 9.50
C VAL A 757 0.20 -24.61 10.37
N ASP A 758 0.43 -23.39 9.91
CA ASP A 758 1.18 -22.34 10.60
C ASP A 758 0.32 -21.08 10.81
N ALA A 759 -0.35 -21.02 11.96
CA ALA A 759 -1.21 -19.91 12.39
C ALA A 759 -0.44 -18.71 13.01
N HIS A 760 0.87 -18.62 12.78
CA HIS A 760 1.60 -17.41 13.14
C HIS A 760 1.19 -16.25 12.25
N TYR A 761 1.01 -15.08 12.86
CA TYR A 761 0.84 -13.83 12.13
C TYR A 761 2.02 -13.61 11.19
N TYR A 762 1.70 -13.44 9.92
CA TYR A 762 2.62 -13.02 8.88
C TYR A 762 1.94 -11.97 7.99
N SER A 763 2.75 -11.27 7.23
CA SER A 763 2.30 -10.29 6.24
C SER A 763 3.29 -10.21 5.07
N GLN A 764 2.93 -9.47 4.03
CA GLN A 764 3.85 -9.07 2.96
C GLN A 764 5.16 -8.47 3.50
N ILE A 765 5.12 -7.64 4.55
CA ILE A 765 6.31 -7.09 5.21
C ILE A 765 7.18 -8.23 5.76
N THR A 766 6.61 -9.18 6.50
CA THR A 766 7.39 -10.31 7.04
C THR A 766 7.98 -11.21 5.94
N MET A 767 7.30 -11.34 4.81
CA MET A 767 7.76 -12.11 3.65
C MET A 767 8.90 -11.39 2.93
N VAL A 768 8.74 -10.11 2.56
CA VAL A 768 9.80 -9.28 1.97
C VAL A 768 11.02 -9.27 2.88
N ARG A 769 10.83 -9.07 4.19
CA ARG A 769 11.87 -9.17 5.21
C ARG A 769 12.57 -10.53 5.22
N THR A 770 11.87 -11.62 4.92
CA THR A 770 12.47 -12.95 4.80
C THR A 770 13.33 -13.08 3.54
N VAL A 771 12.85 -12.57 2.41
CA VAL A 771 13.61 -12.50 1.14
C VAL A 771 14.90 -11.69 1.32
N GLU A 772 14.82 -10.54 1.98
CA GLU A 772 16.00 -9.73 2.32
C GLU A 772 17.01 -10.51 3.13
N GLN A 773 16.53 -11.25 4.13
CA GLN A 773 17.38 -11.98 5.05
C GLN A 773 18.13 -13.12 4.34
N ILE A 774 17.45 -13.82 3.42
CA ILE A 774 18.02 -14.86 2.55
C ILE A 774 19.08 -14.27 1.61
N LEU A 775 18.74 -13.16 0.94
CA LEU A 775 19.58 -12.57 -0.11
C LEU A 775 20.64 -11.60 0.43
N GLY A 776 20.60 -11.23 1.71
CA GLY A 776 21.50 -10.23 2.29
C GLY A 776 21.22 -8.80 1.84
N ILE A 777 19.97 -8.51 1.50
CA ILE A 777 19.48 -7.16 1.19
C ILE A 777 19.39 -6.36 2.50
N HIS A 778 19.58 -5.05 2.42
CA HIS A 778 19.33 -4.15 3.55
C HIS A 778 17.88 -3.67 3.50
N PRO A 779 17.16 -3.69 4.64
CA PRO A 779 15.78 -3.19 4.69
C PRO A 779 15.67 -1.77 4.17
N MET A 780 14.55 -1.50 3.50
CA MET A 780 14.28 -0.31 2.70
C MET A 780 13.68 0.80 3.55
N ASN A 781 12.90 0.48 4.58
CA ASN A 781 12.18 1.46 5.40
C ASN A 781 12.19 1.06 6.90
N GLN A 782 11.18 1.47 7.69
CA GLN A 782 11.09 1.15 9.12
C GLN A 782 10.28 -0.11 9.44
N LEU A 783 9.36 -0.50 8.57
CA LEU A 783 8.49 -1.67 8.71
C LEU A 783 9.29 -2.95 8.51
N ASP A 784 9.94 -3.14 7.36
CA ASP A 784 10.87 -4.26 7.11
C ASP A 784 12.03 -4.30 8.12
N SER A 785 12.54 -3.14 8.54
CA SER A 785 13.55 -3.04 9.59
C SER A 785 13.07 -3.56 10.94
N ALA A 786 11.80 -3.34 11.30
CA ALA A 786 11.18 -3.79 12.54
C ALA A 786 10.66 -5.24 12.47
N ALA A 787 10.23 -5.67 11.28
CA ALA A 787 9.60 -6.95 11.05
C ALA A 787 10.52 -8.14 11.38
N THR A 788 9.88 -9.22 11.82
CA THR A 788 10.54 -10.49 12.10
C THR A 788 10.42 -11.38 10.86
N PRO A 789 11.52 -11.87 10.27
CA PRO A 789 11.45 -12.88 9.21
C PRO A 789 10.63 -14.10 9.63
N MET A 790 10.00 -14.77 8.66
CA MET A 790 9.15 -15.96 8.79
C MET A 790 9.94 -17.21 9.24
N TYR A 791 10.69 -17.13 10.32
CA TYR A 791 11.56 -18.21 10.80
C TYR A 791 10.79 -19.49 11.18
N GLY A 792 9.50 -19.38 11.52
CA GLY A 792 8.62 -20.53 11.79
C GLY A 792 8.41 -21.40 10.55
N ALA A 793 8.23 -20.77 9.39
CA ALA A 793 8.04 -21.40 8.09
C ALA A 793 9.24 -22.21 7.58
N PHE A 794 10.42 -22.15 8.21
CA PHE A 794 11.64 -22.81 7.73
C PHE A 794 12.32 -23.76 8.74
N THR A 795 12.67 -24.97 8.27
CA THR A 795 13.46 -25.99 8.99
C THR A 795 14.91 -26.03 8.49
N ARG A 796 15.85 -26.43 9.37
CA ARG A 796 17.27 -26.57 9.03
C ARG A 796 17.63 -27.85 8.28
N LYS A 797 16.70 -28.79 8.12
CA LYS A 797 16.90 -30.05 7.41
C LYS A 797 16.13 -29.94 6.09
N ALA A 798 16.84 -30.10 4.97
CA ALA A 798 16.19 -30.17 3.68
C ALA A 798 15.33 -31.45 3.57
N ASP A 799 14.16 -31.30 2.98
CA ASP A 799 13.40 -32.36 2.33
C ASP A 799 13.34 -32.04 0.83
N ASP A 800 14.22 -32.67 0.06
CA ASP A 800 14.36 -32.41 -1.38
C ASP A 800 13.24 -33.07 -2.22
N THR A 801 12.16 -33.58 -1.60
CA THR A 801 11.01 -34.17 -2.32
C THR A 801 10.40 -33.14 -3.28
N PRO A 802 10.34 -33.42 -4.59
CA PRO A 802 9.77 -32.49 -5.55
C PRO A 802 8.25 -32.41 -5.45
N PHE A 803 7.67 -31.34 -5.97
CA PHE A 803 6.23 -31.24 -6.22
C PHE A 803 5.93 -31.82 -7.61
N THR A 804 4.74 -32.37 -7.82
CA THR A 804 4.26 -32.79 -9.14
C THR A 804 2.95 -32.10 -9.44
N ALA A 805 2.92 -31.29 -10.51
CA ALA A 805 1.72 -30.56 -10.90
C ALA A 805 0.57 -31.50 -11.24
N VAL A 806 -0.64 -31.14 -10.81
CA VAL A 806 -1.88 -31.87 -11.14
C VAL A 806 -2.62 -31.17 -12.28
N PRO A 807 -3.30 -31.92 -13.18
CA PRO A 807 -4.10 -31.32 -14.24
C PRO A 807 -5.26 -30.49 -13.67
N ASN A 808 -5.62 -29.41 -14.38
CA ASN A 808 -6.80 -28.62 -14.09
C ASN A 808 -8.08 -29.49 -14.14
N ARG A 809 -8.98 -29.29 -13.17
CA ARG A 809 -10.29 -29.97 -13.09
C ARG A 809 -11.46 -29.08 -13.56
N THR A 810 -11.18 -27.78 -13.77
CA THR A 810 -12.07 -26.81 -14.40
C THR A 810 -11.53 -26.46 -15.79
N SER A 811 -12.38 -26.38 -16.82
CA SER A 811 -11.95 -26.18 -18.22
C SER A 811 -11.45 -24.76 -18.44
N LEU A 812 -10.20 -24.61 -18.89
CA LEU A 812 -9.57 -23.29 -19.09
C LEU A 812 -10.27 -22.45 -20.18
N THR A 813 -11.05 -23.08 -21.05
CA THR A 813 -11.79 -22.42 -22.15
C THR A 813 -13.27 -22.18 -21.84
N LEU A 814 -13.72 -22.40 -20.59
CA LEU A 814 -15.10 -22.15 -20.20
C LEU A 814 -15.44 -20.66 -20.37
N GLY A 815 -16.59 -20.35 -20.96
CA GLY A 815 -17.05 -18.98 -21.22
C GLY A 815 -16.47 -18.31 -22.48
N VAL A 816 -15.30 -18.75 -22.96
CA VAL A 816 -14.61 -18.14 -24.10
C VAL A 816 -15.46 -18.22 -25.38
N SER A 817 -15.59 -17.10 -26.09
CA SER A 817 -16.37 -17.00 -27.33
C SER A 817 -15.76 -15.99 -28.33
N PRO A 818 -15.46 -16.38 -29.58
CA PRO A 818 -15.53 -17.74 -30.13
C PRO A 818 -14.52 -18.68 -29.46
N GLN A 819 -14.78 -19.98 -29.55
CA GLN A 819 -13.87 -21.01 -29.01
C GLN A 819 -12.54 -21.06 -29.78
N PRO A 820 -11.43 -21.48 -29.13
CA PRO A 820 -10.11 -21.52 -29.78
C PRO A 820 -10.04 -22.47 -30.98
N SER A 821 -9.24 -22.11 -31.98
CA SER A 821 -9.07 -22.89 -33.22
C SER A 821 -8.41 -24.26 -32.99
N CYS A 822 -7.62 -24.40 -31.93
CA CYS A 822 -7.04 -25.65 -31.44
C CYS A 822 -8.00 -26.50 -30.58
N GLY A 823 -9.28 -26.11 -30.49
CA GLY A 823 -10.31 -26.77 -29.71
C GLY A 823 -10.37 -26.33 -28.24
N SER A 824 -11.50 -26.61 -27.61
CA SER A 824 -11.75 -26.39 -26.18
C SER A 824 -10.79 -27.22 -25.31
N ASP A 825 -10.52 -26.72 -24.11
CA ASP A 825 -9.80 -27.47 -23.08
C ASP A 825 -10.61 -28.66 -22.55
N THR A 826 -9.90 -29.75 -22.24
CA THR A 826 -10.46 -31.01 -21.71
C THR A 826 -9.88 -31.25 -20.31
N PRO A 827 -10.56 -30.78 -19.24
CA PRO A 827 -10.05 -30.91 -17.88
C PRO A 827 -10.07 -32.37 -17.39
N ALA A 828 -9.34 -32.64 -16.32
CA ALA A 828 -9.48 -33.86 -15.54
C ALA A 828 -10.83 -33.92 -14.82
N ALA A 829 -11.21 -35.11 -14.35
CA ALA A 829 -12.41 -35.27 -13.54
C ALA A 829 -12.30 -34.49 -12.22
N GLN A 830 -13.36 -33.78 -11.85
CA GLN A 830 -13.50 -33.15 -10.53
C GLN A 830 -13.52 -34.21 -9.42
N ASP A 831 -12.95 -33.91 -8.24
CA ASP A 831 -13.16 -34.74 -7.06
C ASP A 831 -14.59 -34.51 -6.54
N THR A 832 -15.34 -35.62 -6.49
CA THR A 832 -16.68 -35.73 -5.92
C THR A 832 -16.82 -35.38 -4.43
N LYS A 833 -15.69 -35.25 -3.70
CA LYS A 833 -15.67 -34.85 -2.28
C LYS A 833 -15.54 -33.35 -2.08
N ALA A 834 -14.93 -32.63 -3.02
CA ALA A 834 -14.76 -31.19 -2.99
C ALA A 834 -16.00 -30.48 -3.57
N ALA A 835 -16.11 -29.17 -3.34
CA ALA A 835 -17.17 -28.37 -3.94
C ALA A 835 -17.12 -28.46 -5.48
N ALA A 836 -18.28 -28.61 -6.14
CA ALA A 836 -18.33 -28.74 -7.59
C ALA A 836 -18.06 -27.40 -8.28
N ALA A 837 -17.09 -27.36 -9.19
CA ALA A 837 -16.76 -26.17 -9.96
C ALA A 837 -17.62 -26.08 -11.24
N PRO A 838 -17.88 -24.87 -11.78
CA PRO A 838 -18.64 -24.68 -13.02
C PRO A 838 -18.14 -25.52 -14.20
N THR A 839 -19.09 -26.17 -14.88
CA THR A 839 -18.85 -26.93 -16.13
C THR A 839 -19.63 -26.35 -17.32
N THR A 840 -20.39 -25.29 -17.10
CA THR A 840 -21.24 -24.63 -18.12
C THR A 840 -21.43 -23.16 -17.75
N VAL A 841 -21.64 -22.29 -18.74
CA VAL A 841 -22.01 -20.88 -18.51
C VAL A 841 -23.52 -20.64 -18.71
N THR A 842 -24.32 -21.68 -18.48
CA THR A 842 -25.78 -21.64 -18.69
C THR A 842 -26.47 -20.89 -17.55
N VAL A 843 -26.91 -19.68 -17.84
CA VAL A 843 -27.70 -18.85 -16.91
C VAL A 843 -29.13 -19.41 -16.76
N PRO A 844 -29.65 -19.59 -15.53
CA PRO A 844 -31.05 -19.96 -15.26
C PRO A 844 -32.04 -19.01 -15.94
N ALA A 845 -33.23 -19.50 -16.27
CA ALA A 845 -34.19 -18.73 -17.07
C ALA A 845 -34.64 -17.41 -16.43
N ALA A 846 -34.70 -17.34 -15.08
CA ALA A 846 -34.99 -16.13 -14.33
C ALA A 846 -33.88 -15.08 -14.50
N GLU A 847 -32.62 -15.48 -14.30
CA GLU A 847 -31.47 -14.57 -14.23
C GLU A 847 -30.92 -14.10 -15.59
N LYS A 848 -31.45 -14.62 -16.71
CA LYS A 848 -30.99 -14.21 -18.06
C LYS A 848 -31.02 -12.71 -18.31
N LYS A 849 -31.94 -11.96 -17.68
CA LYS A 849 -31.98 -10.49 -17.78
C LYS A 849 -30.88 -9.82 -16.94
N VAL A 850 -30.66 -10.33 -15.72
CA VAL A 850 -29.64 -9.81 -14.79
C VAL A 850 -28.25 -10.10 -15.32
N ALA A 851 -27.97 -11.33 -15.74
CA ALA A 851 -26.71 -11.71 -16.38
C ALA A 851 -26.42 -10.94 -17.69
N ALA A 852 -27.47 -10.53 -18.43
CA ALA A 852 -27.30 -9.66 -19.60
C ALA A 852 -26.86 -8.23 -19.20
N ARG A 853 -27.42 -7.65 -18.12
CA ARG A 853 -26.93 -6.36 -17.56
C ARG A 853 -25.48 -6.49 -17.12
N TRP A 854 -25.12 -7.57 -16.41
CA TRP A 854 -23.74 -7.86 -16.02
C TRP A 854 -22.78 -8.02 -17.21
N LYS A 855 -23.20 -8.67 -18.29
CA LYS A 855 -22.38 -8.76 -19.51
C LYS A 855 -22.15 -7.38 -20.15
N THR A 856 -23.16 -6.51 -20.14
CA THR A 856 -23.01 -5.12 -20.58
C THR A 856 -22.07 -4.34 -19.65
N TRP A 857 -22.20 -4.47 -18.33
CA TRP A 857 -21.28 -3.89 -17.36
C TRP A 857 -19.84 -4.36 -17.59
N ALA A 858 -19.61 -5.66 -17.75
CA ALA A 858 -18.29 -6.25 -17.99
C ALA A 858 -17.64 -5.71 -19.28
N SER A 859 -18.43 -5.42 -20.32
CA SER A 859 -17.91 -4.86 -21.59
C SER A 859 -17.44 -3.41 -21.52
N HIS A 860 -17.70 -2.70 -20.41
CA HIS A 860 -17.15 -1.36 -20.16
C HIS A 860 -15.89 -1.39 -19.28
N GLN A 861 -15.53 -2.54 -18.71
CA GLN A 861 -14.36 -2.65 -17.85
C GLN A 861 -13.06 -2.70 -18.68
N ARG A 862 -12.01 -2.05 -18.17
CA ARG A 862 -10.70 -1.96 -18.83
C ARG A 862 -9.72 -3.01 -18.32
N LEU A 863 -10.16 -4.26 -18.14
CA LEU A 863 -9.31 -5.35 -17.65
C LEU A 863 -8.51 -6.06 -18.75
N THR A 864 -8.65 -5.66 -20.02
CA THR A 864 -8.04 -6.37 -21.15
C THR A 864 -7.53 -5.45 -22.26
N GLY A 865 -6.51 -5.92 -22.98
CA GLY A 865 -5.92 -5.22 -24.11
C GLY A 865 -4.79 -4.27 -23.71
N PRO A 866 -4.37 -3.36 -24.59
CA PRO A 866 -3.14 -2.58 -24.40
C PRO A 866 -3.22 -1.48 -23.34
N ASN A 867 -4.43 -1.17 -22.86
CA ASN A 867 -4.71 -0.17 -21.85
C ASN A 867 -5.40 -0.82 -20.64
N ALA A 868 -5.04 -2.07 -20.35
CA ALA A 868 -5.57 -2.82 -19.22
C ALA A 868 -5.12 -2.19 -17.89
N VAL A 869 -6.02 -2.17 -16.90
CA VAL A 869 -5.81 -1.62 -15.56
C VAL A 869 -6.51 -2.57 -14.57
N PRO A 870 -5.86 -3.07 -13.50
CA PRO A 870 -6.50 -3.96 -12.51
C PRO A 870 -7.71 -3.29 -11.84
N ASP A 871 -7.45 -2.24 -11.07
CA ASP A 871 -8.44 -1.55 -10.22
C ASP A 871 -9.48 -0.69 -10.97
N TYR A 872 -9.74 -0.93 -12.26
CA TYR A 872 -10.73 -0.16 -13.02
C TYR A 872 -12.17 -0.50 -12.66
N ALA A 873 -12.44 -1.75 -12.25
CA ALA A 873 -13.78 -2.19 -11.90
C ALA A 873 -14.11 -1.81 -10.45
N ASN A 874 -15.32 -1.30 -10.18
CA ASN A 874 -15.78 -1.13 -8.80
C ASN A 874 -15.71 -2.49 -8.07
N PRO A 875 -14.95 -2.61 -6.96
CA PRO A 875 -14.66 -3.91 -6.36
C PRO A 875 -15.91 -4.65 -5.85
N ALA A 876 -16.87 -3.91 -5.28
CA ALA A 876 -18.15 -4.47 -4.82
C ALA A 876 -18.98 -5.09 -5.97
N GLN A 877 -18.97 -4.46 -7.15
CA GLN A 877 -19.57 -5.03 -8.36
C GLN A 877 -18.78 -6.23 -8.88
N MET A 878 -17.45 -6.13 -8.92
CA MET A 878 -16.56 -7.16 -9.45
C MET A 878 -16.70 -8.49 -8.69
N ASN A 879 -16.66 -8.46 -7.35
CA ASN A 879 -16.91 -9.63 -6.50
C ASN A 879 -18.19 -10.38 -6.84
N ARG A 880 -19.28 -9.62 -7.04
CA ARG A 880 -20.61 -10.17 -7.26
C ARG A 880 -20.71 -10.79 -8.64
N TYR A 881 -20.14 -10.15 -9.65
CA TYR A 881 -19.97 -10.74 -10.99
C TYR A 881 -19.23 -12.09 -10.90
N THR A 882 -18.08 -12.11 -10.23
CA THR A 882 -17.23 -13.29 -10.05
C THR A 882 -17.94 -14.37 -9.21
N TRP A 883 -18.70 -14.00 -8.18
CA TRP A 883 -19.50 -14.91 -7.36
C TRP A 883 -20.66 -15.54 -8.16
N TYR A 884 -21.42 -14.74 -8.92
CA TYR A 884 -22.50 -15.26 -9.76
C TYR A 884 -21.96 -16.16 -10.87
N GLN A 885 -20.81 -15.84 -11.45
CA GLN A 885 -20.14 -16.70 -12.44
C GLN A 885 -19.70 -18.05 -11.84
N THR A 886 -19.07 -18.05 -10.66
CA THR A 886 -18.60 -19.26 -9.96
C THR A 886 -19.76 -20.10 -9.41
N HIS A 887 -20.92 -19.49 -9.16
CA HIS A 887 -22.15 -20.16 -8.69
C HIS A 887 -23.21 -20.38 -9.78
N ASN A 888 -22.84 -20.30 -11.07
CA ASN A 888 -23.76 -20.51 -12.20
C ASN A 888 -25.05 -19.67 -12.14
N TRP A 889 -25.02 -18.48 -11.53
CA TRP A 889 -26.17 -17.61 -11.31
C TRP A 889 -27.29 -18.28 -10.49
N THR A 890 -26.94 -19.16 -9.54
CA THR A 890 -27.91 -19.90 -8.69
C THR A 890 -27.89 -19.50 -7.21
N LYS A 891 -26.91 -18.71 -6.76
CA LYS A 891 -26.83 -18.19 -5.38
C LYS A 891 -26.73 -16.66 -5.40
N PRO A 892 -27.40 -15.94 -4.47
CA PRO A 892 -27.05 -14.54 -4.16
C PRO A 892 -25.65 -14.48 -3.53
N TYR A 893 -25.05 -13.29 -3.47
CA TYR A 893 -23.80 -13.05 -2.75
C TYR A 893 -23.98 -13.30 -1.24
N PRO A 894 -22.94 -13.65 -0.47
CA PRO A 894 -23.06 -13.79 0.99
C PRO A 894 -23.66 -12.53 1.63
N GLY A 895 -24.58 -12.71 2.59
CA GLY A 895 -25.38 -11.64 3.19
C GLY A 895 -26.58 -11.15 2.38
N GLU A 896 -26.66 -11.42 1.07
CA GLU A 896 -27.73 -10.92 0.19
C GLU A 896 -28.88 -11.94 0.01
N SER A 897 -30.10 -11.44 -0.18
CA SER A 897 -31.30 -12.28 -0.36
C SER A 897 -31.62 -12.64 -1.82
N GLU A 898 -31.03 -11.93 -2.78
CA GLU A 898 -31.28 -12.10 -4.22
C GLU A 898 -30.03 -11.76 -5.05
N ILE A 899 -30.04 -12.10 -6.35
CA ILE A 899 -28.94 -11.75 -7.26
C ILE A 899 -29.18 -10.33 -7.78
N TYR A 900 -28.40 -9.37 -7.28
CA TYR A 900 -28.45 -8.01 -7.80
C TYR A 900 -27.88 -7.90 -9.21
N ALA A 901 -28.41 -6.94 -9.98
CA ALA A 901 -27.79 -6.46 -11.20
C ALA A 901 -26.81 -5.32 -10.89
N PRO A 902 -25.92 -4.92 -11.82
CA PRO A 902 -24.79 -4.03 -11.52
C PRO A 902 -25.18 -2.72 -10.81
N ASP A 903 -26.21 -2.04 -11.29
CA ASP A 903 -26.66 -0.74 -10.75
C ASP A 903 -27.42 -0.87 -9.42
N ASP A 904 -27.79 -2.10 -9.03
CA ASP A 904 -28.55 -2.42 -7.83
C ASP A 904 -27.63 -2.94 -6.69
N VAL A 905 -26.31 -3.01 -6.93
CA VAL A 905 -25.31 -3.48 -5.96
C VAL A 905 -25.04 -2.43 -4.86
N PRO A 906 -25.13 -2.80 -3.57
CA PRO A 906 -24.69 -1.93 -2.47
C PRO A 906 -23.21 -1.54 -2.59
N GLY A 907 -22.89 -0.26 -2.45
CA GLY A 907 -21.51 0.26 -2.55
C GLY A 907 -20.97 0.48 -3.97
N ALA A 908 -21.77 0.29 -5.01
CA ALA A 908 -21.36 0.35 -6.42
C ALA A 908 -21.00 1.74 -7.00
N TYR A 909 -20.77 2.76 -6.16
CA TYR A 909 -20.62 4.16 -6.57
C TYR A 909 -19.27 4.80 -6.20
N LEU A 910 -18.25 3.96 -5.96
CA LEU A 910 -16.88 4.36 -5.64
C LEU A 910 -15.84 3.69 -6.55
N PRO A 911 -14.90 4.43 -7.17
CA PRO A 911 -15.03 5.82 -7.60
C PRO A 911 -15.92 5.92 -8.86
N SER A 912 -16.04 7.10 -9.47
CA SER A 912 -17.00 7.33 -10.56
C SER A 912 -16.57 6.65 -11.88
N SER A 913 -17.50 6.55 -12.83
CA SER A 913 -17.18 6.28 -14.25
C SER A 913 -16.41 7.43 -14.94
N GLU A 914 -15.87 8.37 -14.17
CA GLU A 914 -15.01 9.48 -14.61
C GLU A 914 -13.60 9.38 -13.98
N SER A 915 -13.27 8.24 -13.35
CA SER A 915 -11.93 7.91 -12.80
C SER A 915 -10.92 7.59 -13.91
N ASP A 916 -11.04 8.30 -15.03
CA ASP A 916 -10.12 8.27 -16.15
C ASP A 916 -9.07 9.37 -15.94
N GLY A 917 -7.86 8.96 -15.57
CA GLY A 917 -6.63 9.74 -15.75
C GLY A 917 -6.20 9.82 -17.21
#